data_AF-A0A6P8GQ96-F1
#
_entry.id   AF-A0A6P8GQ96-F1
#
_cell.length_a   1.000
_cell.length_b   1.000
_cell.length_c   1.000
_cell.angle_alpha   90.00
_cell.angle_beta   90.00
_cell.angle_gamma   90.00
#
_symmetry.space_group_name_H-M   'P 1'
#
loop_
_entity.id
_entity.type
_entity.pdbx_description
1 polymer ?
#
loop_
_entity_poly.entity_id
_entity_poly.type
_entity_poly.pdbx_seq_one_letter_code
_entity_poly.pdbx_strand_id
1 'polypeptide(L)'
;MEKLARSSGILTLLLWISIPGMSSVPGHNSTQETPHQPSCQPGSYCPRGGRGPLPCPRGTFTPEGGGTSAEHCVSCPPHHYGPREGMRVCVPCGPGARQPLPGQERCVCQGEGQTFQPSDGQCLCTLGFERSRQGPVCEQKVYDICRDGFTRTQHGDCMDAPQWRTHCSQQVCDTPEEYQDYDALLGVCVCAGRPERVGVCGAWCRSRRNTPPSLRCAGGQMVLLYRGSQVSVSGSVLEMALNRWDSRGDLQCDAWRDFSCSVYAVQTDEAGFFGLFSAMLPEVHMLVLEAVPEAHNTSSEAPDTPGGGSQPAYPEPVGGLVEERELLWSRGGGHLWRKHSNASTLGVLNPTSCLQLGDILLFTVSREHFPQYDIDSLFNTNTAFDWGSFRKLAQDQTESVPTMTPSLFSVRFSEPGVYVLRLNSHHNKHMYVKVMPAGGQCYETGPFFPAISQYLTRMGITKQRQLLLQPDWLLIGGLMVGACVLLGLCIALLVVFREYGWPEKVPVQARFRAQQLRYRMDDYSSKGSQLTMLQKKHRSLQIALTQNSTHKDEFWDYEEQVDLEAFSASTFYDILLRHSVSVTARLGQLRGEVKELYQGVVCKVQGLQLGCVEVSAPGGGDGGCAEPCERVRRELEREVARRQALAERLCQLLQCQLQTLHQELQRQRHTHRTLRARLRTSLRLLGQAADSPQSRSVLQCVCALADELEELVLGECQREGVWAGLKEGTGARLLCPATGAVLTRDDIIASDGALQACHALHVDPVSGLILPNPGAQMLLSNGHSMPVPPDFVLHPQTGRLLPAAGNIGFDPHSSTLVFTTDACLGNAGKWEVPLLPFVPYPTPRPGERPEGCGLRGLRPGQRLALGGPMCDRDTGVLVPILAVTLHPQTGLVYPLGGVHLCPITRLPQPIQVGGPMLDPRTGSLVLITGVTMETSTAAVQPVGGLLLGESFIEPLSGRLVRVGGGSMRGGKLVPHAGGFQVLLEAQALGAGARAVELLQGVCGGRGDGGGCSGRWAA
;
A
#
# COMPACT_ATOMS: atom_id res chain seq x y z
N MET A 1 -39.55 36.31 26.91
CA MET A 1 -39.97 37.06 28.10
C MET A 1 -38.93 36.81 29.18
N GLU A 2 -38.10 37.83 29.46
CA GLU A 2 -37.44 38.17 30.75
C GLU A 2 -36.60 37.10 31.50
N LYS A 3 -35.49 37.35 32.22
CA LYS A 3 -34.63 38.49 32.62
C LYS A 3 -33.45 37.81 33.36
N LEU A 4 -32.17 38.08 33.08
CA LEU A 4 -31.25 39.01 33.78
C LEU A 4 -31.44 39.22 35.30
N ALA A 5 -30.35 38.96 36.07
CA ALA A 5 -29.82 39.66 37.27
C ALA A 5 -29.45 38.69 38.43
N ARG A 6 -28.19 38.51 38.84
CA ARG A 6 -27.24 39.35 39.65
C ARG A 6 -27.38 39.16 41.18
N SER A 7 -26.23 38.86 41.82
CA SER A 7 -25.76 39.40 43.12
C SER A 7 -26.02 38.64 44.45
N SER A 8 -24.92 38.11 45.01
CA SER A 8 -24.35 38.34 46.37
C SER A 8 -25.07 37.90 47.66
N GLY A 9 -24.30 37.29 48.59
CA GLY A 9 -24.50 37.45 50.04
C GLY A 9 -24.59 36.20 50.94
N ILE A 10 -23.44 35.77 51.48
CA ILE A 10 -23.15 35.46 52.92
C ILE A 10 -24.28 34.86 53.80
N LEU A 11 -24.08 33.64 54.36
CA LEU A 11 -23.83 33.36 55.80
C LEU A 11 -24.00 31.85 56.12
N THR A 12 -23.02 31.35 56.87
CA THR A 12 -22.85 30.06 57.57
C THR A 12 -23.94 29.70 58.59
N LEU A 13 -24.17 28.39 58.86
CA LEU A 13 -24.24 27.73 60.19
C LEU A 13 -24.56 26.22 60.02
N LEU A 14 -23.63 25.30 60.33
CA LEU A 14 -23.39 24.58 61.61
C LEU A 14 -24.26 23.32 61.88
N LEU A 15 -23.62 22.13 61.85
CA LEU A 15 -23.82 20.96 62.73
C LEU A 15 -22.54 20.09 62.60
N TRP A 16 -21.80 19.56 63.58
CA TRP A 16 -21.97 19.35 65.02
C TRP A 16 -20.60 19.10 65.72
N ILE A 17 -20.59 19.31 67.04
CA ILE A 17 -19.52 19.29 68.06
C ILE A 17 -19.26 17.83 68.55
N SER A 18 -18.02 17.33 68.49
CA SER A 18 -17.00 17.13 69.57
C SER A 18 -17.26 16.09 70.66
N ILE A 19 -16.28 15.20 70.92
CA ILE A 19 -15.71 14.87 72.26
C ILE A 19 -14.20 14.55 72.12
N PRO A 20 -13.32 14.93 73.09
CA PRO A 20 -11.85 14.86 73.01
C PRO A 20 -11.19 13.82 73.94
N GLY A 21 -9.86 13.63 73.83
CA GLY A 21 -9.06 12.83 74.77
C GLY A 21 -7.55 13.11 74.68
N MET A 22 -6.92 13.34 75.84
CA MET A 22 -5.57 13.86 76.09
C MET A 22 -4.47 12.77 76.25
N SER A 23 -3.23 13.14 75.87
CA SER A 23 -1.91 12.90 76.50
C SER A 23 -1.26 11.50 76.64
N SER A 24 -0.08 11.29 76.01
CA SER A 24 1.19 10.83 76.65
C SER A 24 2.46 10.84 75.72
N VAL A 25 3.41 11.73 76.04
CA VAL A 25 4.92 11.73 76.11
C VAL A 25 5.72 10.49 75.60
N PRO A 26 7.06 10.54 75.29
CA PRO A 26 7.87 11.35 74.35
C PRO A 26 8.85 10.51 73.45
N GLY A 27 9.50 11.17 72.47
CA GLY A 27 10.92 10.92 72.17
C GLY A 27 11.29 10.20 70.86
N HIS A 28 11.76 10.95 69.87
CA HIS A 28 13.14 10.78 69.38
C HIS A 28 13.59 12.03 68.60
N ASN A 29 14.72 12.61 69.04
CA ASN A 29 15.48 13.60 68.29
C ASN A 29 15.80 13.09 66.88
N SER A 30 15.48 13.87 65.86
CA SER A 30 16.36 14.01 64.70
C SER A 30 16.20 15.40 64.11
N THR A 31 17.34 16.07 64.00
CA THR A 31 17.57 17.40 63.45
C THR A 31 16.75 17.67 62.19
N GLN A 32 15.77 18.57 62.28
CA GLN A 32 15.09 19.10 61.10
C GLN A 32 15.98 20.19 60.51
N GLU A 33 16.87 19.79 59.61
CA GLU A 33 17.39 20.68 58.59
C GLU A 33 16.21 21.39 57.92
N THR A 34 16.24 22.71 57.94
CA THR A 34 15.35 23.54 57.12
C THR A 34 15.50 23.11 55.67
N PRO A 35 14.46 22.61 54.98
CA PRO A 35 14.56 22.40 53.56
C PRO A 35 14.53 23.78 52.91
N HIS A 36 15.69 24.22 52.40
CA HIS A 36 15.76 25.32 51.45
C HIS A 36 14.75 25.04 50.34
N GLN A 37 13.68 25.83 50.28
CA GLN A 37 12.69 25.76 49.22
C GLN A 37 13.40 26.13 47.90
N PRO A 38 13.44 25.24 46.89
CA PRO A 38 14.16 25.52 45.65
C PRO A 38 13.51 26.73 44.96
N SER A 39 14.30 27.78 44.72
CA SER A 39 13.84 28.98 44.02
C SER A 39 13.44 28.62 42.59
N CYS A 40 12.21 28.94 42.19
CA CYS A 40 11.74 28.72 40.82
C CYS A 40 12.46 29.68 39.85
N GLN A 41 13.21 29.14 38.89
CA GLN A 41 13.94 29.96 37.91
C GLN A 41 13.00 30.52 36.82
N PRO A 42 13.36 31.65 36.18
CA PRO A 42 12.64 32.17 35.01
C PRO A 42 12.45 31.10 33.94
N GLY A 43 11.29 31.07 33.30
CA GLY A 43 10.83 29.99 32.41
C GLY A 43 9.94 28.94 33.08
N SER A 44 9.88 28.88 34.41
CA SER A 44 9.16 27.83 35.15
C SER A 44 8.32 28.36 36.32
N TYR A 45 7.31 27.59 36.73
CA TYR A 45 6.46 27.86 37.90
C TYR A 45 6.44 26.66 38.87
N CYS A 46 6.36 26.93 40.17
CA CYS A 46 6.48 25.97 41.27
C CYS A 46 5.18 25.93 42.08
N PRO A 47 4.28 24.96 41.84
CA PRO A 47 3.05 24.84 42.62
C PRO A 47 3.35 24.50 44.09
N ARG A 48 2.57 25.05 45.03
CA ARG A 48 2.70 24.76 46.46
C ARG A 48 2.51 23.25 46.72
N GLY A 49 3.51 22.61 47.33
CA GLY A 49 3.53 21.16 47.60
C GLY A 49 3.98 20.29 46.41
N GLY A 50 4.33 20.90 45.27
CA GLY A 50 4.93 20.22 44.13
C GLY A 50 6.39 19.82 44.40
N ARG A 51 6.85 18.75 43.74
CA ARG A 51 8.23 18.24 43.94
C ARG A 51 9.31 19.10 43.24
N GLY A 52 8.96 20.06 42.36
CA GLY A 52 9.92 20.97 41.72
C GLY A 52 9.32 21.93 40.67
N PRO A 53 10.17 22.70 39.94
CA PRO A 53 9.75 23.66 38.91
C PRO A 53 9.14 22.99 37.67
N LEU A 54 8.00 23.50 37.21
CA LEU A 54 7.31 23.09 35.98
C LEU A 54 7.51 24.14 34.87
N PRO A 55 7.92 23.77 33.65
CA PRO A 55 8.13 24.74 32.57
C PRO A 55 6.81 25.35 32.10
N CYS A 56 6.85 26.63 31.70
CA CYS A 56 5.71 27.30 31.09
C CYS A 56 5.35 26.67 29.72
N PRO A 57 4.06 26.59 29.36
CA PRO A 57 3.63 26.02 28.09
C PRO A 57 4.10 26.85 26.88
N ARG A 58 4.10 26.24 25.69
CA ARG A 58 4.46 26.94 24.43
C ARG A 58 3.59 28.17 24.20
N GLY A 59 4.16 29.15 23.51
CA GLY A 59 3.52 30.45 23.32
C GLY A 59 3.51 31.33 24.58
N THR A 60 4.02 30.87 25.72
CA THR A 60 4.11 31.65 26.96
C THR A 60 5.54 31.70 27.49
N PHE A 61 5.84 32.73 28.28
CA PHE A 61 7.14 32.95 28.88
C PHE A 61 6.99 33.52 30.30
N THR A 62 8.01 33.30 31.13
CA THR A 62 8.12 33.93 32.46
C THR A 62 9.43 34.70 32.55
N PRO A 63 9.38 36.04 32.55
CA PRO A 63 10.60 36.85 32.66
C PRO A 63 11.20 36.82 34.07
N GLU A 64 10.36 36.70 35.11
CA GLU A 64 10.76 36.66 36.52
C GLU A 64 10.60 35.24 37.11
N GLY A 65 11.49 34.89 38.04
CA GLY A 65 11.40 33.64 38.80
C GLY A 65 10.38 33.72 39.94
N GLY A 66 10.06 32.57 40.54
CA GLY A 66 9.19 32.51 41.73
C GLY A 66 7.69 32.35 41.46
N GLY A 67 7.27 32.08 40.22
CA GLY A 67 5.86 31.81 39.91
C GLY A 67 5.32 30.62 40.69
N THR A 68 4.13 30.75 41.30
CA THR A 68 3.54 29.71 42.15
C THR A 68 2.41 28.91 41.48
N SER A 69 2.01 29.28 40.28
CA SER A 69 0.95 28.64 39.50
C SER A 69 1.15 28.90 38.01
N ALA A 70 0.49 28.11 37.15
CA ALA A 70 0.53 28.27 35.69
C ALA A 70 0.06 29.66 35.21
N GLU A 71 -0.66 30.41 36.05
CA GLU A 71 -1.15 31.77 35.77
C GLU A 71 -0.02 32.81 35.71
N HIS A 72 1.18 32.48 36.21
CA HIS A 72 2.35 33.35 36.07
C HIS A 72 2.99 33.25 34.66
N CYS A 73 2.58 32.29 33.83
CA CYS A 73 3.05 32.18 32.45
C CYS A 73 2.36 33.22 31.55
N VAL A 74 3.12 34.23 31.12
CA VAL A 74 2.62 35.34 30.31
C VAL A 74 2.63 34.96 28.82
N SER A 75 1.55 35.22 28.10
CA SER A 75 1.50 34.96 26.65
C SER A 75 2.49 35.84 25.88
N CYS A 76 3.13 35.28 24.85
CA CYS A 76 3.99 36.05 23.98
C CYS A 76 3.24 37.23 23.35
N PRO A 77 3.81 38.44 23.34
CA PRO A 77 3.15 39.62 22.78
C PRO A 77 3.03 39.49 21.24
N PRO A 78 2.14 40.27 20.60
CA PRO A 78 2.09 40.36 19.15
C PRO A 78 3.47 40.64 18.55
N HIS A 79 3.67 40.17 17.31
CA HIS A 79 4.96 40.14 16.60
C HIS A 79 6.03 39.22 17.20
N HIS A 80 5.73 38.51 18.29
CA HIS A 80 6.61 37.52 18.89
C HIS A 80 5.92 36.15 18.92
N TYR A 81 6.73 35.09 19.02
CA TYR A 81 6.25 33.73 19.13
C TYR A 81 7.08 32.94 20.15
N GLY A 82 6.45 31.92 20.71
CA GLY A 82 7.05 31.03 21.70
C GLY A 82 7.13 29.60 21.20
N PRO A 83 8.18 29.21 20.45
CA PRO A 83 8.26 27.88 19.84
C PRO A 83 8.54 26.75 20.85
N ARG A 84 8.88 27.09 22.10
CA ARG A 84 9.34 26.16 23.14
C ARG A 84 8.55 26.34 24.43
N GLU A 85 8.59 25.30 25.25
CA GLU A 85 8.17 25.39 26.66
C GLU A 85 9.33 25.98 27.46
N GLY A 86 9.05 26.56 28.63
CA GLY A 86 10.09 27.03 29.52
C GLY A 86 10.78 28.34 29.08
N MET A 87 10.20 29.07 28.13
CA MET A 87 10.86 30.25 27.56
C MET A 87 10.98 31.39 28.59
N ARG A 88 12.15 32.04 28.61
CA ARG A 88 12.44 33.23 29.44
C ARG A 88 12.06 34.54 28.74
N VAL A 89 12.13 34.54 27.41
CA VAL A 89 11.82 35.68 26.53
C VAL A 89 11.24 35.12 25.22
N CYS A 90 10.24 35.78 24.64
CA CYS A 90 9.70 35.39 23.34
C CYS A 90 10.59 35.84 22.18
N VAL A 91 10.55 35.09 21.07
CA VAL A 91 11.37 35.39 19.88
C VAL A 91 10.61 36.33 18.95
N PRO A 92 11.21 37.42 18.45
CA PRO A 92 10.57 38.28 17.46
C PRO A 92 10.42 37.55 16.12
N CYS A 93 9.32 37.80 15.41
CA CYS A 93 9.18 37.34 14.02
C CYS A 93 10.23 38.02 13.13
N GLY A 94 10.86 37.23 12.25
CA GLY A 94 11.84 37.76 11.29
C GLY A 94 11.19 38.54 10.13
N PRO A 95 12.01 39.09 9.22
CA PRO A 95 11.54 39.94 8.12
C PRO A 95 10.59 39.17 7.19
N GLY A 96 9.41 39.75 6.91
CA GLY A 96 8.38 39.13 6.06
C GLY A 96 7.39 38.21 6.79
N ALA A 97 7.61 37.95 8.09
CA ALA A 97 6.70 37.20 8.95
C ALA A 97 6.01 38.14 9.96
N ARG A 98 4.73 37.87 10.29
CA ARG A 98 3.98 38.59 11.31
C ARG A 98 3.23 37.60 12.20
N GLN A 99 3.05 37.98 13.47
CA GLN A 99 2.17 37.27 14.38
C GLN A 99 1.18 38.26 15.01
N PRO A 100 -0.06 38.36 14.50
CA PRO A 100 -1.04 39.34 15.00
C PRO A 100 -1.63 38.95 16.37
N LEU A 101 -1.65 37.66 16.72
CA LEU A 101 -2.28 37.18 17.95
C LEU A 101 -1.24 36.94 19.06
N PRO A 102 -1.55 37.25 20.34
CA PRO A 102 -0.69 36.88 21.45
C PRO A 102 -0.73 35.38 21.71
N GLY A 103 0.31 34.85 22.36
CA GLY A 103 0.34 33.45 22.85
C GLY A 103 0.63 32.40 21.78
N GLN A 104 1.22 32.78 20.65
CA GLN A 104 1.35 31.91 19.47
C GLN A 104 2.70 31.20 19.41
N GLU A 105 2.72 30.01 18.80
CA GLU A 105 3.91 29.15 18.76
C GLU A 105 4.79 29.32 17.50
N ARG A 106 4.27 29.95 16.44
CA ARG A 106 4.97 30.20 15.17
C ARG A 106 4.53 31.54 14.58
N CYS A 107 5.34 32.16 13.73
CA CYS A 107 4.93 33.31 12.93
C CYS A 107 4.29 32.89 11.60
N VAL A 108 3.50 33.79 11.00
CA VAL A 108 2.83 33.57 9.72
C VAL A 108 3.50 34.43 8.64
N CYS A 109 3.81 33.84 7.49
CA CYS A 109 4.35 34.55 6.33
C CYS A 109 3.25 35.28 5.57
N GLN A 110 3.55 36.45 5.02
CA GLN A 110 2.56 37.24 4.28
C GLN A 110 2.35 36.77 2.82
N GLY A 111 3.36 36.15 2.20
CA GLY A 111 3.25 35.65 0.84
C GLY A 111 2.53 34.30 0.76
N GLU A 112 1.66 34.13 -0.23
CA GLU A 112 1.05 32.83 -0.53
C GLU A 112 2.13 31.81 -0.94
N GLY A 113 1.97 30.57 -0.51
CA GLY A 113 2.97 29.51 -0.77
C GLY A 113 4.29 29.66 0.00
N GLN A 114 4.34 30.49 1.05
CA GLN A 114 5.50 30.62 1.94
C GLN A 114 5.30 29.90 3.27
N THR A 115 6.37 29.30 3.80
CA THR A 115 6.44 28.73 5.15
C THR A 115 7.46 29.45 6.00
N PHE A 116 7.10 29.68 7.25
CA PHE A 116 7.96 30.30 8.24
C PHE A 116 8.92 29.26 8.82
N GLN A 117 10.21 29.58 8.81
CA GLN A 117 11.29 28.74 9.31
C GLN A 117 11.75 29.27 10.69
N PRO A 118 11.35 28.63 11.82
CA PRO A 118 11.68 29.11 13.16
C PRO A 118 13.18 29.24 13.46
N SER A 119 14.02 28.44 12.81
CA SER A 119 15.46 28.39 13.03
C SER A 119 16.12 29.72 12.71
N ASP A 120 15.87 30.29 11.53
CA ASP A 120 16.49 31.53 11.05
C ASP A 120 15.50 32.69 10.89
N GLY A 121 14.22 32.47 11.19
CA GLY A 121 13.17 33.48 11.15
C GLY A 121 12.79 33.93 9.74
N GLN A 122 13.16 33.17 8.70
CA GLN A 122 12.90 33.54 7.31
C GLN A 122 11.60 32.90 6.76
N CYS A 123 10.99 33.58 5.78
CA CYS A 123 9.87 33.07 5.00
C CYS A 123 10.38 32.59 3.63
N LEU A 124 10.19 31.31 3.33
CA LEU A 124 10.65 30.68 2.09
C LEU A 124 9.52 29.94 1.40
N CYS A 125 9.63 29.75 0.08
CA CYS A 125 8.64 29.00 -0.67
C CYS A 125 8.55 27.56 -0.17
N THR A 126 7.32 27.06 0.00
CA THR A 126 7.04 25.66 0.38
C THR A 126 7.32 24.68 -0.76
N LEU A 127 7.34 23.38 -0.44
CA LEU A 127 7.40 22.32 -1.46
C LEU A 127 6.36 22.54 -2.56
N GLY A 128 6.79 22.44 -3.82
CA GLY A 128 5.94 22.66 -5.00
C GLY A 128 5.80 24.14 -5.43
N PHE A 129 6.44 25.08 -4.73
CA PHE A 129 6.50 26.48 -5.11
C PHE A 129 7.95 26.90 -5.40
N GLU A 130 8.14 27.72 -6.42
CA GLU A 130 9.42 28.33 -6.75
C GLU A 130 9.36 29.86 -6.64
N ARG A 131 10.52 30.48 -6.43
CA ARG A 131 10.60 31.93 -6.32
C ARG A 131 10.46 32.56 -7.71
N SER A 132 9.50 33.46 -7.86
CA SER A 132 9.25 34.18 -9.11
C SER A 132 10.49 34.96 -9.55
N ARG A 133 10.75 35.01 -10.86
CA ARG A 133 11.84 35.80 -11.45
C ARG A 133 11.61 37.31 -11.33
N GLN A 134 10.37 37.73 -11.11
CA GLN A 134 9.95 39.14 -11.13
C GLN A 134 9.74 39.75 -9.72
N GLY A 135 9.96 39.00 -8.63
CA GLY A 135 9.79 39.52 -7.28
C GLY A 135 9.96 38.49 -6.14
N PRO A 136 9.60 38.86 -4.89
CA PRO A 136 9.66 37.97 -3.72
C PRO A 136 8.44 37.04 -3.60
N VAL A 137 7.63 36.91 -4.66
CA VAL A 137 6.41 36.08 -4.68
C VAL A 137 6.78 34.63 -5.01
N CYS A 138 6.12 33.68 -4.35
CA CYS A 138 6.25 32.27 -4.66
C CYS A 138 5.15 31.86 -5.64
N GLU A 139 5.55 31.25 -6.76
CA GLU A 139 4.63 30.75 -7.79
C GLU A 139 4.64 29.21 -7.76
N GLN A 140 3.51 28.58 -8.12
CA GLN A 140 3.48 27.11 -8.19
C GLN A 140 4.39 26.62 -9.31
N LYS A 141 5.27 25.67 -9.00
CA LYS A 141 6.20 25.09 -9.97
C LYS A 141 5.40 24.26 -10.98
N VAL A 142 5.48 24.65 -12.25
CA VAL A 142 4.84 23.95 -13.36
C VAL A 142 5.83 22.97 -13.97
N TYR A 143 5.41 21.73 -14.17
CA TYR A 143 6.23 20.66 -14.73
C TYR A 143 5.84 20.33 -16.17
N ASP A 144 6.83 19.96 -16.98
CA ASP A 144 6.62 19.54 -18.37
C ASP A 144 5.90 18.18 -18.45
N ILE A 145 5.15 17.94 -19.51
CA ILE A 145 4.52 16.63 -19.79
C ILE A 145 5.57 15.72 -20.47
N CYS A 146 5.96 14.62 -19.81
CA CYS A 146 6.81 13.61 -20.42
C CYS A 146 6.01 12.77 -21.43
N ARG A 147 6.35 12.86 -22.72
CA ARG A 147 5.73 12.09 -23.82
C ARG A 147 6.40 10.72 -23.99
N ASP A 148 5.83 9.88 -24.85
CA ASP A 148 6.27 8.49 -25.09
C ASP A 148 7.80 8.34 -25.16
N GLY A 149 8.34 7.44 -24.33
CA GLY A 149 9.79 7.19 -24.23
C GLY A 149 10.55 8.10 -23.25
N PHE A 150 9.95 9.20 -22.77
CA PHE A 150 10.51 10.04 -21.72
C PHE A 150 9.97 9.67 -20.34
N THR A 151 10.84 9.66 -19.34
CA THR A 151 10.50 9.33 -17.95
C THR A 151 10.95 10.43 -17.02
N ARG A 152 10.18 10.66 -15.94
CA ARG A 152 10.38 11.79 -15.04
C ARG A 152 11.39 11.47 -13.94
N THR A 153 12.40 12.32 -13.76
CA THR A 153 13.40 12.25 -12.68
C THR A 153 12.80 12.53 -11.30
N GLN A 154 13.61 12.39 -10.25
CA GLN A 154 13.25 12.79 -8.88
C GLN A 154 13.10 14.32 -8.68
N HIS A 155 13.60 15.14 -9.61
CA HIS A 155 13.47 16.61 -9.58
C HIS A 155 12.34 17.13 -10.48
N GLY A 156 11.80 16.27 -11.34
CA GLY A 156 10.64 16.56 -12.18
C GLY A 156 10.93 16.74 -13.67
N ASP A 157 12.20 16.66 -14.07
CA ASP A 157 12.65 16.77 -15.45
C ASP A 157 12.31 15.50 -16.25
N CYS A 158 12.04 15.65 -17.54
CA CYS A 158 11.76 14.53 -18.44
C CYS A 158 13.03 14.12 -19.18
N MET A 159 13.42 12.85 -19.07
CA MET A 159 14.62 12.30 -19.72
C MET A 159 14.30 11.06 -20.56
N ASP A 160 14.95 10.95 -21.72
CA ASP A 160 14.90 9.75 -22.55
C ASP A 160 15.95 8.70 -22.12
N ALA A 161 15.87 7.49 -22.68
CA ALA A 161 16.79 6.41 -22.36
C ALA A 161 18.29 6.75 -22.56
N PRO A 162 18.74 7.42 -23.65
CA PRO A 162 20.15 7.81 -23.78
C PRO A 162 20.56 8.91 -22.79
N GLN A 163 19.71 9.89 -22.49
CA GLN A 163 19.97 10.89 -21.46
C GLN A 163 20.13 10.24 -20.08
N TRP A 164 19.29 9.25 -19.74
CA TRP A 164 19.42 8.48 -18.50
C TRP A 164 20.76 7.77 -18.40
N ARG A 165 21.21 7.12 -19.48
CA ARG A 165 22.52 6.46 -19.51
C ARG A 165 23.65 7.45 -19.23
N THR A 166 23.64 8.60 -19.91
CA THR A 166 24.69 9.62 -19.71
C THR A 166 24.68 10.17 -18.28
N HIS A 167 23.50 10.53 -17.76
CA HIS A 167 23.38 11.07 -16.41
C HIS A 167 23.80 10.05 -15.33
N CYS A 168 23.31 8.82 -15.41
CA CYS A 168 23.63 7.80 -14.41
C CYS A 168 25.10 7.38 -14.45
N SER A 169 25.66 7.18 -15.64
CA SER A 169 27.05 6.70 -15.79
C SER A 169 28.11 7.76 -15.48
N GLN A 170 27.84 9.04 -15.77
CA GLN A 170 28.82 10.12 -15.60
C GLN A 170 28.65 10.91 -14.30
N GLN A 171 27.42 10.99 -13.76
CA GLN A 171 27.10 11.94 -12.70
C GLN A 171 26.58 11.30 -11.40
N VAL A 172 26.13 10.04 -11.42
CA VAL A 172 25.52 9.37 -10.25
C VAL A 172 26.36 8.18 -9.76
N CYS A 173 26.62 7.20 -10.62
CA CYS A 173 27.46 6.05 -10.31
C CYS A 173 28.94 6.48 -10.22
N ASP A 174 29.73 5.78 -9.40
CA ASP A 174 31.14 6.14 -9.18
C ASP A 174 32.01 5.83 -10.42
N THR A 175 31.63 4.81 -11.19
CA THR A 175 32.24 4.50 -12.49
C THR A 175 31.17 4.20 -13.54
N PRO A 176 31.43 4.47 -14.83
CA PRO A 176 30.46 4.22 -15.89
C PRO A 176 30.14 2.73 -16.08
N GLU A 177 31.05 1.83 -15.70
CA GLU A 177 30.87 0.37 -15.76
C GLU A 177 29.91 -0.16 -14.70
N GLU A 178 29.66 0.61 -13.63
CA GLU A 178 28.70 0.26 -12.59
C GLU A 178 27.26 0.60 -13.00
N TYR A 179 27.03 1.35 -14.07
CA TYR A 179 25.66 1.61 -14.54
C TYR A 179 24.99 0.31 -15.02
N GLN A 180 23.88 -0.08 -14.39
CA GLN A 180 23.07 -1.21 -14.84
C GLN A 180 21.86 -0.73 -15.63
N ASP A 181 21.02 0.09 -14.99
CA ASP A 181 19.75 0.55 -15.56
C ASP A 181 19.22 1.78 -14.79
N TYR A 182 18.01 2.23 -15.10
CA TYR A 182 17.27 3.24 -14.34
C TYR A 182 15.86 2.75 -14.00
N ASP A 183 15.31 3.21 -12.87
CA ASP A 183 13.92 2.93 -12.50
C ASP A 183 13.01 4.06 -12.98
N ALA A 184 12.23 3.80 -14.03
CA ALA A 184 11.31 4.77 -14.63
C ALA A 184 10.19 5.26 -13.69
N LEU A 185 9.77 4.43 -12.72
CA LEU A 185 8.68 4.78 -11.79
C LEU A 185 9.17 5.73 -10.72
N LEU A 186 10.31 5.40 -10.11
CA LEU A 186 10.93 6.22 -9.08
C LEU A 186 11.71 7.42 -9.64
N GLY A 187 12.26 7.30 -10.85
CA GLY A 187 13.14 8.30 -11.44
C GLY A 187 14.52 8.33 -10.78
N VAL A 188 15.11 7.14 -10.52
CA VAL A 188 16.43 6.99 -9.88
C VAL A 188 17.33 6.03 -10.68
N CYS A 189 18.64 6.26 -10.65
CA CYS A 189 19.64 5.39 -11.29
C CYS A 189 19.88 4.09 -10.52
N VAL A 190 20.19 3.01 -11.23
CA VAL A 190 20.57 1.71 -10.68
C VAL A 190 22.05 1.45 -10.98
N CYS A 191 22.88 1.53 -9.93
CA CYS A 191 24.31 1.23 -10.00
C CYS A 191 24.61 -0.15 -9.38
N ALA A 192 25.55 -0.89 -9.98
CA ALA A 192 26.09 -2.15 -9.50
C ALA A 192 26.94 -1.90 -8.24
N GLY A 193 26.56 -2.49 -7.11
CA GLY A 193 27.35 -2.37 -5.88
C GLY A 193 28.64 -3.20 -5.95
N ARG A 194 29.79 -2.61 -5.58
CA ARG A 194 31.04 -3.37 -5.41
C ARG A 194 30.93 -4.37 -4.24
N PRO A 195 31.32 -5.64 -4.43
CA PRO A 195 31.28 -6.66 -3.38
C PRO A 195 32.37 -6.49 -2.29
N GLU A 196 33.38 -5.64 -2.47
CA GLU A 196 34.57 -5.62 -1.58
C GLU A 196 34.50 -4.67 -0.36
N ARG A 197 33.48 -3.80 -0.25
CA ARG A 197 33.25 -3.01 0.98
C ARG A 197 31.81 -3.04 1.50
N VAL A 198 30.89 -3.55 0.70
CA VAL A 198 29.54 -3.91 1.16
C VAL A 198 29.59 -5.39 1.53
N GLY A 199 30.18 -5.69 2.68
CA GLY A 199 29.90 -6.96 3.33
C GLY A 199 28.39 -7.01 3.53
N VAL A 200 27.69 -7.84 2.76
CA VAL A 200 26.25 -8.05 2.86
C VAL A 200 25.99 -8.64 4.24
N CYS A 201 25.89 -7.75 5.21
CA CYS A 201 25.55 -8.04 6.58
C CYS A 201 24.06 -8.39 6.55
N GLY A 202 23.76 -9.69 6.42
CA GLY A 202 22.40 -10.20 6.49
C GLY A 202 21.73 -9.86 7.83
N ALA A 203 20.43 -10.11 7.95
CA ALA A 203 19.64 -9.79 9.16
C ALA A 203 20.31 -10.25 10.48
N TRP A 204 21.02 -11.37 10.44
CA TRP A 204 21.78 -11.94 11.55
C TRP A 204 23.05 -11.17 11.93
N CYS A 205 23.74 -10.57 10.96
CA CYS A 205 24.93 -9.76 11.21
C CYS A 205 24.54 -8.37 11.77
N ARG A 206 23.38 -7.83 11.37
CA ARG A 206 22.84 -6.58 11.91
C ARG A 206 22.30 -6.73 13.34
N SER A 207 21.80 -7.92 13.70
CA SER A 207 21.24 -8.19 15.04
C SER A 207 22.28 -8.58 16.10
N ARG A 208 23.41 -9.20 15.74
CA ARG A 208 24.39 -9.73 16.71
C ARG A 208 25.35 -8.71 17.33
N ARG A 209 25.38 -7.44 16.91
CA ARG A 209 26.39 -6.45 17.37
C ARG A 209 25.92 -5.03 17.73
N ASN A 210 24.63 -4.68 17.64
CA ASN A 210 24.23 -3.27 17.63
C ASN A 210 23.14 -2.94 18.66
N THR A 211 23.52 -2.63 19.90
CA THR A 211 22.75 -1.63 20.64
C THR A 211 23.23 -0.25 20.16
N PRO A 212 22.40 0.53 19.43
CA PRO A 212 22.81 1.87 19.02
C PRO A 212 23.10 2.70 20.27
N PRO A 213 24.06 3.64 20.22
CA PRO A 213 24.28 4.54 21.33
C PRO A 213 22.97 5.27 21.63
N SER A 214 22.57 5.23 22.90
CA SER A 214 21.36 5.89 23.36
C SER A 214 21.74 7.09 24.22
N LEU A 215 21.14 8.21 23.91
CA LEU A 215 21.26 9.42 24.70
C LEU A 215 20.16 9.39 25.75
N ARG A 216 20.54 9.39 27.02
CA ARG A 216 19.61 9.38 28.16
C ARG A 216 19.81 10.63 28.99
N CYS A 217 18.72 11.32 29.28
CA CYS A 217 18.70 12.33 30.34
C CYS A 217 18.45 11.61 31.68
N ALA A 218 19.35 11.75 32.65
CA ALA A 218 19.21 11.17 33.99
C ALA A 218 19.72 12.16 35.04
N GLY A 219 18.86 12.58 35.96
CA GLY A 219 19.24 13.44 37.09
C GLY A 219 19.72 14.85 36.71
N GLY A 220 19.30 15.37 35.56
CA GLY A 220 19.73 16.68 35.06
C GLY A 220 21.06 16.68 34.28
N GLN A 221 21.63 15.50 34.02
CA GLN A 221 22.82 15.32 33.19
C GLN A 221 22.53 14.46 31.97
N MET A 222 23.08 14.87 30.83
CA MET A 222 23.00 14.12 29.57
C MET A 222 24.08 13.05 29.53
N VAL A 223 23.67 11.80 29.39
CA VAL A 223 24.59 10.65 29.39
C VAL A 223 24.44 9.89 28.07
N LEU A 224 25.57 9.63 27.41
CA LEU A 224 25.62 8.77 26.24
C LEU A 224 25.94 7.34 26.67
N LEU A 225 25.02 6.41 26.44
CA LEU A 225 25.17 5.00 26.79
C LEU A 225 25.69 4.23 25.57
N TYR A 226 26.84 3.54 25.70
CA TYR A 226 27.43 2.76 24.62
C TYR A 226 27.96 1.41 25.14
N ARG A 227 27.58 0.29 24.48
CA ARG A 227 28.03 -1.09 24.78
C ARG A 227 27.95 -1.51 26.26
N GLY A 228 26.97 -1.01 27.01
CA GLY A 228 26.82 -1.33 28.44
C GLY A 228 27.82 -0.63 29.36
N SER A 229 28.72 0.19 28.83
CA SER A 229 29.56 1.12 29.61
C SER A 229 28.88 2.48 29.62
N GLN A 230 28.58 2.99 30.83
CA GLN A 230 28.10 4.35 31.00
C GLN A 230 29.30 5.31 30.86
N VAL A 231 29.41 5.99 29.73
CA VAL A 231 30.37 7.08 29.58
C VAL A 231 29.66 8.37 29.96
N SER A 232 29.91 8.85 31.17
CA SER A 232 29.50 10.19 31.60
C SER A 232 30.40 11.22 30.91
N VAL A 233 30.02 11.68 29.72
CA VAL A 233 30.67 12.84 29.12
C VAL A 233 30.18 14.09 29.86
N SER A 234 31.09 14.89 30.39
CA SER A 234 30.76 16.17 31.05
C SER A 234 29.93 17.06 30.12
N GLY A 235 28.90 17.70 30.68
CA GLY A 235 27.92 18.51 29.95
C GLY A 235 28.52 19.53 28.98
N SER A 236 29.68 20.13 29.31
CA SER A 236 30.31 21.16 28.49
C SER A 236 30.91 20.67 27.15
N VAL A 237 31.39 19.43 27.09
CA VAL A 237 31.96 18.83 25.86
C VAL A 237 30.84 18.34 24.94
N LEU A 238 29.81 17.77 25.56
CA LEU A 238 28.59 17.35 24.88
C LEU A 238 27.82 18.58 24.35
N GLU A 239 27.77 19.68 25.12
CA GLU A 239 27.25 20.99 24.69
C GLU A 239 28.05 21.52 23.50
N MET A 240 29.39 21.54 23.51
CA MET A 240 30.16 22.00 22.33
C MET A 240 29.94 21.16 21.07
N ALA A 241 29.82 19.83 21.18
CA ALA A 241 29.61 18.92 20.05
C ALA A 241 28.15 18.81 19.59
N LEU A 242 27.18 19.12 20.46
CA LEU A 242 25.73 18.95 20.22
C LEU A 242 24.94 20.26 20.36
N ASN A 243 25.61 21.42 20.40
CA ASN A 243 25.07 22.77 20.65
C ASN A 243 24.02 23.29 19.65
N ARG A 244 23.48 22.43 18.79
CA ARG A 244 22.47 22.81 17.78
C ARG A 244 21.33 21.80 17.68
N TRP A 245 20.98 21.20 18.81
CA TRP A 245 19.92 20.22 18.85
C TRP A 245 18.53 20.87 18.74
N ASP A 246 18.00 20.85 17.50
CA ASP A 246 16.68 21.32 17.00
C ASP A 246 16.59 22.81 16.61
N SER A 247 15.90 23.07 15.49
CA SER A 247 15.22 24.32 15.13
C SER A 247 14.40 24.96 16.26
N ARG A 248 13.95 24.13 17.20
CA ARG A 248 13.25 24.48 18.43
C ARG A 248 14.12 24.42 19.68
N GLY A 249 15.45 24.47 19.51
CA GLY A 249 16.59 24.43 20.43
C GLY A 249 16.51 24.14 21.93
N ASP A 250 17.73 23.99 22.45
CA ASP A 250 18.15 23.59 23.79
C ASP A 250 17.40 22.37 24.34
N LEU A 251 18.05 21.21 24.17
CA LEU A 251 17.80 20.02 24.97
C LEU A 251 18.28 20.27 26.40
N GLN A 252 17.50 21.02 27.18
CA GLN A 252 17.69 21.09 28.64
C GLN A 252 17.27 19.73 29.22
N CYS A 253 18.27 18.96 29.64
CA CYS A 253 18.05 17.83 30.51
C CYS A 253 17.68 18.37 31.89
N ASP A 254 16.40 18.67 32.09
CA ASP A 254 15.90 19.05 33.39
C ASP A 254 15.70 17.80 34.25
N ALA A 255 15.87 17.93 35.57
CA ALA A 255 15.72 16.84 36.54
C ALA A 255 14.36 16.11 36.53
N TRP A 256 13.41 16.56 35.70
CA TRP A 256 12.01 16.12 35.64
C TRP A 256 11.61 15.41 34.34
N ARG A 257 12.49 15.32 33.33
CA ARG A 257 12.18 14.68 32.03
C ARG A 257 13.16 13.57 31.70
N ASP A 258 12.78 12.34 32.04
CA ASP A 258 13.49 11.15 31.58
C ASP A 258 13.09 10.87 30.12
N PHE A 259 14.00 11.12 29.18
CA PHE A 259 13.86 10.66 27.79
C PHE A 259 15.10 9.87 27.37
N SER A 260 14.87 8.89 26.49
CA SER A 260 15.92 8.11 25.83
C SER A 260 15.70 8.17 24.32
N CYS A 261 16.72 8.61 23.58
CA CYS A 261 16.68 8.66 22.12
C CYS A 261 17.85 7.88 21.52
N SER A 262 17.63 7.21 20.38
CA SER A 262 18.71 6.54 19.65
C SER A 262 19.46 7.54 18.76
N VAL A 263 20.79 7.41 18.77
CA VAL A 263 21.69 8.24 17.96
C VAL A 263 22.34 7.37 16.89
N TYR A 264 22.26 7.80 15.63
CA TYR A 264 22.87 7.13 14.50
C TYR A 264 23.91 8.03 13.84
N ALA A 265 25.08 7.50 13.54
CA ALA A 265 26.18 8.24 12.97
C ALA A 265 26.28 8.07 11.45
N VAL A 266 26.51 9.18 10.76
CA VAL A 266 26.74 9.26 9.32
C VAL A 266 28.04 10.02 9.10
N GLN A 267 28.98 9.41 8.41
CA GLN A 267 30.20 10.09 7.99
C GLN A 267 29.96 10.73 6.61
N THR A 268 30.33 11.99 6.42
CA THR A 268 30.30 12.65 5.11
C THR A 268 31.71 12.80 4.56
N ASP A 269 31.91 12.32 3.34
CA ASP A 269 33.17 12.44 2.60
C ASP A 269 32.90 12.78 1.13
N GLU A 270 33.95 12.79 0.31
CA GLU A 270 33.85 13.04 -1.14
C GLU A 270 32.96 12.00 -1.85
N ALA A 271 32.95 10.75 -1.36
CA ALA A 271 32.17 9.65 -1.92
C ALA A 271 30.66 9.75 -1.60
N GLY A 272 30.31 10.44 -0.51
CA GLY A 272 28.92 10.77 -0.17
C GLY A 272 28.62 10.63 1.32
N PHE A 273 27.46 10.05 1.62
CA PHE A 273 27.02 9.79 2.99
C PHE A 273 27.32 8.33 3.36
N PHE A 274 28.18 8.07 4.33
CA PHE A 274 28.48 6.72 4.82
C PHE A 274 27.80 6.47 6.17
N GLY A 275 26.69 5.73 6.16
CA GLY A 275 25.93 5.37 7.36
C GLY A 275 26.59 4.23 8.14
N LEU A 276 26.93 4.47 9.41
CA LEU A 276 27.67 3.52 10.25
C LEU A 276 26.71 2.59 11.02
N PHE A 277 26.97 1.27 10.98
CA PHE A 277 26.09 0.32 11.67
C PHE A 277 26.34 0.21 13.18
N SER A 278 27.59 0.35 13.64
CA SER A 278 27.99 -0.08 15.00
C SER A 278 29.08 0.75 15.68
N ALA A 279 29.55 1.83 15.04
CA ALA A 279 30.70 2.58 15.49
C ALA A 279 30.31 4.01 15.89
N MET A 280 30.77 4.44 17.08
CA MET A 280 30.98 5.85 17.37
C MET A 280 32.00 6.41 16.38
N LEU A 281 31.76 7.63 15.91
CA LEU A 281 32.69 8.35 15.06
C LEU A 281 34.06 8.47 15.77
N PRO A 282 35.19 8.30 15.06
CA PRO A 282 36.52 8.45 15.65
C PRO A 282 36.69 9.78 16.41
N GLU A 283 36.06 10.84 15.91
CA GLU A 283 36.02 12.18 16.53
C GLU A 283 35.33 12.16 17.91
N VAL A 284 34.22 11.43 18.05
CA VAL A 284 33.52 11.28 19.33
C VAL A 284 34.28 10.31 20.24
N HIS A 285 34.96 9.31 19.67
CA HIS A 285 35.83 8.40 20.43
C HIS A 285 37.05 9.12 21.04
N MET A 286 37.64 10.08 20.31
CA MET A 286 38.73 10.93 20.81
C MET A 286 38.24 11.87 21.94
N LEU A 287 37.07 12.49 21.77
CA LEU A 287 36.43 13.32 22.81
C LEU A 287 36.06 12.52 24.07
N VAL A 288 35.75 11.22 23.93
CA VAL A 288 35.47 10.31 25.05
C VAL A 288 36.73 9.86 25.77
N LEU A 289 37.84 9.64 25.05
CA LEU A 289 39.12 9.23 25.64
C LEU A 289 39.79 10.35 26.46
N GLU A 290 39.62 11.62 26.07
CA GLU A 290 40.11 12.76 26.85
C GLU A 290 39.32 13.01 28.15
N ALA A 291 38.12 12.44 28.28
CA ALA A 291 37.23 12.65 29.42
C ALA A 291 37.40 11.62 30.57
N VAL A 292 38.29 10.63 30.43
CA VAL A 292 38.55 9.64 31.48
C VAL A 292 39.66 10.16 32.41
N PRO A 293 39.40 10.47 33.69
CA PRO A 293 40.45 10.82 34.63
C PRO A 293 41.26 9.56 34.96
N GLU A 294 42.59 9.66 34.92
CA GLU A 294 43.52 8.60 35.32
C GLU A 294 43.22 8.16 36.77
N ALA A 295 42.66 6.97 36.94
CA ALA A 295 42.48 6.36 38.26
C ALA A 295 43.79 5.68 38.66
N HIS A 296 44.40 6.24 39.71
CA HIS A 296 45.60 5.74 40.38
C HIS A 296 45.51 4.24 40.74
N ASN A 297 46.56 3.50 40.38
CA ASN A 297 46.82 2.16 40.88
C ASN A 297 47.07 2.20 42.39
N THR A 298 46.24 1.49 43.16
CA THR A 298 46.63 0.97 44.47
C THR A 298 46.36 -0.52 44.53
N SER A 299 47.47 -1.26 44.55
CA SER A 299 47.60 -2.67 44.89
C SER A 299 47.03 -2.97 46.27
N SER A 300 46.32 -4.09 46.41
CA SER A 300 46.28 -4.83 47.67
C SER A 300 46.27 -6.33 47.39
N GLU A 301 47.36 -6.96 47.79
CA GLU A 301 47.64 -8.38 47.85
C GLU A 301 46.69 -9.10 48.83
N ALA A 302 46.41 -10.39 48.55
CA ALA A 302 46.12 -11.39 49.57
C ALA A 302 46.49 -12.80 49.04
N PRO A 303 46.89 -13.74 49.91
CA PRO A 303 48.10 -14.52 49.69
C PRO A 303 47.90 -15.98 49.29
N ASP A 304 49.00 -16.50 48.71
CA ASP A 304 49.28 -17.87 48.27
C ASP A 304 49.15 -18.95 49.35
N THR A 305 48.83 -20.19 48.97
CA THR A 305 49.71 -21.39 49.10
C THR A 305 49.09 -22.67 48.48
N PRO A 306 49.87 -23.73 48.17
CA PRO A 306 50.05 -24.16 46.78
C PRO A 306 49.88 -25.67 46.52
N GLY A 307 50.01 -26.06 45.24
CA GLY A 307 50.72 -27.29 44.89
C GLY A 307 50.07 -28.17 43.82
N GLY A 308 50.74 -28.32 42.68
CA GLY A 308 50.59 -29.46 41.78
C GLY A 308 50.53 -29.11 40.30
N GLY A 309 51.70 -28.84 39.69
CA GLY A 309 51.82 -28.60 38.26
C GLY A 309 51.91 -29.88 37.43
N SER A 310 51.45 -29.80 36.19
CA SER A 310 52.07 -30.45 35.03
C SER A 310 51.54 -29.83 33.73
N GLN A 311 52.48 -29.48 32.86
CA GLN A 311 52.29 -28.84 31.55
C GLN A 311 51.60 -29.74 30.52
N PRO A 312 51.02 -29.16 29.44
CA PRO A 312 50.56 -29.91 28.28
C PRO A 312 51.71 -30.13 27.27
N ALA A 313 51.75 -31.31 26.65
CA ALA A 313 52.54 -31.58 25.46
C ALA A 313 51.65 -32.25 24.40
N TYR A 314 51.54 -31.59 23.24
CA TYR A 314 51.01 -32.12 21.99
C TYR A 314 51.94 -33.18 21.39
N PRO A 315 51.45 -33.92 20.39
CA PRO A 315 52.23 -34.12 19.18
C PRO A 315 51.45 -33.71 17.91
N GLU A 316 52.05 -32.76 17.19
CA GLU A 316 52.13 -32.67 15.71
C GLU A 316 52.94 -33.87 15.14
N PRO A 317 53.31 -34.03 13.83
CA PRO A 317 53.26 -33.11 12.66
C PRO A 317 52.94 -33.80 11.30
N VAL A 318 52.94 -33.04 10.19
CA VAL A 318 53.85 -33.23 9.02
C VAL A 318 53.85 -31.93 8.20
N GLY A 319 55.02 -31.27 8.11
CA GLY A 319 55.30 -30.09 7.27
C GLY A 319 55.50 -30.43 5.79
N GLY A 320 55.87 -29.51 4.88
CA GLY A 320 56.23 -28.10 4.94
C GLY A 320 56.77 -27.70 3.56
N LEU A 321 57.05 -26.42 3.34
CA LEU A 321 58.22 -25.91 2.61
C LEU A 321 58.30 -24.37 2.77
N VAL A 322 59.53 -23.92 2.96
CA VAL A 322 60.03 -22.62 3.47
C VAL A 322 60.52 -21.77 2.29
N GLU A 323 60.49 -20.43 2.36
CA GLU A 323 61.64 -19.48 2.43
C GLU A 323 61.07 -18.05 2.23
N GLU A 324 61.57 -16.92 2.75
CA GLU A 324 62.72 -16.59 3.61
C GLU A 324 62.59 -15.13 4.16
N ARG A 325 62.97 -14.95 5.43
CA ARG A 325 63.85 -13.92 6.06
C ARG A 325 63.86 -12.43 5.62
N GLU A 326 63.60 -11.52 6.56
CA GLU A 326 64.57 -10.64 7.31
C GLU A 326 64.98 -9.37 6.52
N LEU A 327 65.26 -8.16 7.05
CA LEU A 327 65.40 -7.56 8.37
C LEU A 327 65.62 -6.03 8.15
N LEU A 328 65.66 -5.30 9.28
CA LEU A 328 66.45 -4.10 9.56
C LEU A 328 65.89 -2.69 9.27
N TRP A 329 65.95 -1.93 10.36
CA TRP A 329 65.52 -0.57 10.60
C TRP A 329 66.52 0.45 10.05
N SER A 330 66.04 1.65 9.67
CA SER A 330 66.76 2.92 9.87
C SER A 330 65.87 4.17 9.66
N ARG A 331 65.48 4.78 10.79
CA ARG A 331 65.57 6.20 11.15
C ARG A 331 65.71 7.26 10.03
N GLY A 332 64.71 8.14 9.92
CA GLY A 332 64.76 9.41 9.18
C GLY A 332 63.35 10.00 9.03
N GLY A 333 63.14 11.25 9.43
CA GLY A 333 61.82 11.84 9.66
C GLY A 333 61.08 12.34 8.41
N GLY A 334 59.82 12.72 8.63
CA GLY A 334 58.97 13.46 7.68
C GLY A 334 57.72 12.69 7.24
N HIS A 335 56.54 13.26 7.51
CA HIS A 335 55.19 12.83 7.10
C HIS A 335 54.46 11.82 8.00
N LEU A 336 53.97 12.31 9.14
CA LEU A 336 53.02 11.62 10.02
C LEU A 336 51.58 11.91 9.58
N TRP A 337 51.10 11.28 8.50
CA TRP A 337 49.68 11.00 8.25
C TRP A 337 49.53 9.82 7.29
N ARG A 338 49.83 8.59 7.73
CA ARG A 338 49.14 7.39 7.21
C ARG A 338 49.36 6.16 8.10
N LYS A 339 48.26 5.44 8.29
CA LYS A 339 48.10 4.10 8.91
C LYS A 339 47.92 4.06 10.43
N HIS A 340 46.68 4.26 10.85
CA HIS A 340 46.03 3.29 11.73
C HIS A 340 44.77 2.76 11.03
N SER A 341 44.92 1.63 10.35
CA SER A 341 43.82 0.76 9.95
C SER A 341 43.95 -0.52 10.76
N ASN A 342 42.96 -0.81 11.61
CA ASN A 342 42.40 -2.14 11.85
C ASN A 342 41.26 -2.06 12.87
N ALA A 343 40.21 -1.31 12.50
CA ALA A 343 38.83 -1.63 12.86
C ALA A 343 38.03 -1.47 11.57
N SER A 344 37.57 -2.57 10.98
CA SER A 344 36.74 -2.56 9.79
C SER A 344 35.39 -1.88 10.09
N THR A 345 35.28 -0.60 9.76
CA THR A 345 34.04 0.17 9.86
C THR A 345 33.02 -0.39 8.85
N LEU A 346 32.06 -1.17 9.35
CA LEU A 346 30.92 -1.68 8.59
C LEU A 346 29.84 -0.58 8.46
N GLY A 347 29.49 -0.22 7.23
CA GLY A 347 28.50 0.80 6.92
C GLY A 347 27.99 0.73 5.48
N VAL A 348 27.07 1.63 5.12
CA VAL A 348 26.45 1.73 3.80
C VAL A 348 26.67 3.12 3.23
N LEU A 349 27.17 3.19 1.99
CA LEU A 349 27.31 4.44 1.25
C LEU A 349 25.96 4.87 0.66
N ASN A 350 25.69 6.17 0.70
CA ASN A 350 24.46 6.85 0.29
C ASN A 350 23.20 6.09 0.75
N PRO A 351 22.99 5.94 2.07
CA PRO A 351 21.96 5.08 2.59
C PRO A 351 20.56 5.69 2.44
N THR A 352 19.57 4.82 2.33
CA THR A 352 18.20 5.09 2.76
C THR A 352 18.08 4.71 4.23
N SER A 353 17.63 5.64 5.07
CA SER A 353 17.51 5.45 6.51
C SER A 353 16.05 5.35 6.95
N CYS A 354 15.79 4.46 7.91
CA CYS A 354 14.49 4.33 8.55
C CYS A 354 14.61 4.63 10.04
N LEU A 355 13.93 5.67 10.49
CA LEU A 355 14.05 6.24 11.83
C LEU A 355 12.70 6.27 12.54
N GLN A 356 12.71 6.18 13.87
CA GLN A 356 11.55 6.42 14.72
C GLN A 356 11.39 7.91 15.02
N LEU A 357 10.20 8.31 15.47
CA LEU A 357 9.95 9.70 15.89
C LEU A 357 10.92 10.10 17.00
N GLY A 358 11.67 11.18 16.77
CA GLY A 358 12.60 11.73 17.74
C GLY A 358 13.99 11.10 17.74
N ASP A 359 14.28 10.14 16.86
CA ASP A 359 15.65 9.65 16.61
C ASP A 359 16.54 10.74 16.02
N ILE A 360 17.85 10.57 16.22
CA ILE A 360 18.84 11.60 15.90
C ILE A 360 19.86 11.05 14.91
N LEU A 361 20.10 11.81 13.83
CA LEU A 361 21.23 11.61 12.94
C LEU A 361 22.37 12.56 13.33
N LEU A 362 23.57 12.02 13.47
CA LEU A 362 24.81 12.75 13.73
C LEU A 362 25.71 12.64 12.51
N PHE A 363 25.98 13.77 11.87
CA PHE A 363 26.85 13.90 10.70
C PHE A 363 28.22 14.37 11.13
N THR A 364 29.29 13.78 10.60
CA THR A 364 30.56 14.50 10.50
C THR A 364 30.40 15.59 9.44
N VAL A 365 31.05 16.73 9.60
CA VAL A 365 31.00 17.81 8.62
C VAL A 365 32.39 18.39 8.41
N SER A 366 32.69 18.72 7.16
CA SER A 366 33.89 19.46 6.77
C SER A 366 33.49 20.73 6.02
N ARG A 367 34.46 21.61 5.76
CA ARG A 367 34.23 22.83 4.95
C ARG A 367 33.75 22.53 3.54
N GLU A 368 34.23 21.43 2.97
CA GLU A 368 33.92 21.03 1.58
C GLU A 368 32.72 20.10 1.51
N HIS A 369 32.50 19.26 2.53
CA HIS A 369 31.47 18.22 2.55
C HIS A 369 30.57 18.36 3.77
N PHE A 370 29.32 18.78 3.55
CA PHE A 370 28.29 18.85 4.57
C PHE A 370 26.89 18.53 4.00
N PRO A 371 25.95 18.03 4.82
CA PRO A 371 24.59 17.73 4.38
C PRO A 371 23.79 19.00 4.09
N GLN A 372 23.01 18.97 3.02
CA GLN A 372 22.04 20.02 2.67
C GLN A 372 20.67 19.39 2.41
N TYR A 373 19.59 20.04 2.86
CA TYR A 373 18.22 19.60 2.55
C TYR A 373 17.88 19.90 1.09
N ASP A 374 17.44 18.88 0.34
CA ASP A 374 17.12 19.01 -1.09
C ASP A 374 15.63 19.34 -1.29
N ILE A 375 15.26 20.61 -1.26
CA ILE A 375 13.86 21.07 -1.33
C ILE A 375 13.17 20.72 -2.66
N ASP A 376 13.92 20.63 -3.75
CA ASP A 376 13.40 20.38 -5.10
C ASP A 376 13.03 18.90 -5.36
N SER A 377 13.41 18.00 -4.45
CA SER A 377 13.12 16.58 -4.60
C SER A 377 11.63 16.28 -4.40
N LEU A 378 11.04 15.62 -5.41
CA LEU A 378 9.65 15.15 -5.41
C LEU A 378 9.37 14.00 -4.43
N PHE A 379 10.39 13.52 -3.72
CA PHE A 379 10.23 12.53 -2.65
C PHE A 379 9.92 13.16 -1.30
N ASN A 380 10.15 14.47 -1.10
CA ASN A 380 9.85 15.14 0.15
C ASN A 380 8.34 15.19 0.39
N THR A 381 7.92 14.85 1.61
CA THR A 381 6.48 14.87 1.97
C THR A 381 6.11 15.97 2.95
N ASN A 382 7.08 16.56 3.66
CA ASN A 382 6.82 17.46 4.76
C ASN A 382 6.95 18.94 4.35
N THR A 383 5.82 19.65 4.26
CA THR A 383 5.76 21.06 3.88
C THR A 383 6.12 22.04 5.00
N ALA A 384 6.04 21.60 6.26
CA ALA A 384 6.24 22.44 7.46
C ALA A 384 7.62 22.23 8.12
N PHE A 385 8.47 21.38 7.53
CA PHE A 385 9.80 21.06 8.02
C PHE A 385 10.69 22.31 8.07
N ASP A 386 11.39 22.46 9.19
CA ASP A 386 12.38 23.53 9.36
C ASP A 386 13.77 23.03 8.98
N TRP A 387 14.24 23.45 7.81
CA TRP A 387 15.56 23.15 7.30
C TRP A 387 16.51 24.36 7.42
N GLY A 388 16.14 25.39 8.19
CA GLY A 388 17.01 26.53 8.48
C GLY A 388 18.26 26.15 9.28
N SER A 389 18.23 25.06 10.04
CA SER A 389 19.43 24.50 10.69
C SER A 389 20.51 24.09 9.68
N PHE A 390 20.13 23.50 8.54
CA PHE A 390 21.05 23.16 7.44
C PHE A 390 21.57 24.41 6.73
N ARG A 391 20.74 25.46 6.58
CA ARG A 391 21.20 26.74 6.01
C ARG A 391 22.21 27.44 6.91
N LYS A 392 21.94 27.48 8.22
CA LYS A 392 22.90 28.02 9.21
C LYS A 392 24.23 27.27 9.14
N LEU A 393 24.19 25.93 9.13
CA LEU A 393 25.40 25.12 8.93
C LEU A 393 26.17 25.54 7.67
N ALA A 394 25.48 25.69 6.53
CA ALA A 394 26.13 26.13 5.30
C ALA A 394 26.77 27.52 5.44
N GLN A 395 26.10 28.46 6.13
CA GLN A 395 26.63 29.79 6.41
C GLN A 395 27.86 29.72 7.32
N ASP A 396 27.80 28.96 8.42
CA ASP A 396 28.90 28.83 9.37
C ASP A 396 30.14 28.18 8.74
N GLN A 397 29.97 27.18 7.87
CA GLN A 397 31.09 26.56 7.17
C GLN A 397 31.73 27.50 6.14
N THR A 398 30.94 28.44 5.58
CA THR A 398 31.42 29.41 4.57
C THR A 398 32.07 30.64 5.21
N GLU A 399 31.58 31.12 6.36
CA GLU A 399 31.96 32.40 6.96
C GLU A 399 32.99 32.29 8.12
N SER A 400 33.24 31.10 8.68
CA SER A 400 34.07 30.96 9.90
C SER A 400 35.58 30.74 9.67
N VAL A 401 36.38 31.08 10.68
CA VAL A 401 37.85 30.90 10.75
C VAL A 401 38.20 29.40 10.99
N PRO A 402 39.33 28.85 10.46
CA PRO A 402 39.65 27.40 10.49
C PRO A 402 39.61 26.72 11.86
N THR A 403 39.80 27.46 12.94
CA THR A 403 39.87 26.94 14.32
C THR A 403 38.51 26.77 15.00
N MET A 404 37.40 27.19 14.37
CA MET A 404 36.09 27.34 15.04
C MET A 404 34.92 26.71 14.25
N THR A 405 35.20 25.85 13.27
CA THR A 405 34.16 25.10 12.54
C THR A 405 33.71 23.89 13.36
N PRO A 406 32.40 23.67 13.58
CA PRO A 406 31.93 22.44 14.20
C PRO A 406 32.28 21.27 13.29
N SER A 407 32.87 20.21 13.84
CA SER A 407 33.17 18.95 13.13
C SER A 407 31.97 18.00 13.09
N LEU A 408 30.96 18.26 13.92
CA LEU A 408 29.77 17.43 14.09
C LEU A 408 28.50 18.26 13.92
N PHE A 409 27.51 17.70 13.25
CA PHE A 409 26.20 18.31 13.04
C PHE A 409 25.09 17.30 13.34
N SER A 410 24.16 17.63 14.23
CA SER A 410 23.07 16.73 14.62
C SER A 410 21.71 17.24 14.16
N VAL A 411 20.84 16.31 13.77
CA VAL A 411 19.46 16.62 13.35
C VAL A 411 18.50 15.64 14.00
N ARG A 412 17.43 16.17 14.59
CA ARG A 412 16.33 15.39 15.16
C ARG A 412 15.10 15.54 14.28
N PHE A 413 14.47 14.42 13.94
CA PHE A 413 13.24 14.43 13.15
C PHE A 413 12.02 14.25 14.06
N SER A 414 11.19 15.29 14.14
CA SER A 414 10.01 15.34 15.02
C SER A 414 8.70 15.00 14.32
N GLU A 415 8.68 14.98 12.99
CA GLU A 415 7.48 14.76 12.19
C GLU A 415 7.67 13.55 11.27
N PRO A 416 6.66 12.70 11.11
CA PRO A 416 6.75 11.54 10.22
C PRO A 416 6.72 11.99 8.76
N GLY A 417 7.51 11.35 7.90
CA GLY A 417 7.63 11.75 6.50
C GLY A 417 8.90 11.28 5.84
N VAL A 418 9.11 11.73 4.60
CA VAL A 418 10.33 11.51 3.83
C VAL A 418 11.10 12.82 3.72
N TYR A 419 12.40 12.76 4.01
CA TYR A 419 13.34 13.87 3.90
C TYR A 419 14.48 13.46 2.98
N VAL A 420 14.79 14.29 2.00
CA VAL A 420 15.93 14.06 1.09
C VAL A 420 17.06 15.01 1.44
N LEU A 421 18.23 14.44 1.69
CA LEU A 421 19.47 15.17 1.91
C LEU A 421 20.38 14.95 0.71
N ARG A 422 21.07 16.00 0.29
CA ARG A 422 22.11 15.95 -0.73
C ARG A 422 23.41 16.53 -0.20
N LEU A 423 24.53 16.09 -0.76
CA LEU A 423 25.83 16.63 -0.40
C LEU A 423 26.01 18.01 -1.05
N ASN A 424 26.67 18.94 -0.35
CA ASN A 424 26.95 20.27 -0.91
C ASN A 424 27.95 20.23 -2.08
N SER A 425 29.03 19.43 -1.98
CA SER A 425 30.05 19.32 -3.04
C SER A 425 29.55 18.58 -4.28
N HIS A 426 28.65 17.60 -4.09
CA HIS A 426 28.13 16.75 -5.16
C HIS A 426 26.61 16.64 -5.07
N HIS A 427 25.91 17.37 -5.93
CA HIS A 427 24.44 17.44 -5.92
C HIS A 427 23.73 16.10 -6.14
N ASN A 428 24.40 15.12 -6.76
CA ASN A 428 23.83 13.80 -7.09
C ASN A 428 24.06 12.73 -6.02
N LYS A 429 24.82 13.03 -4.96
CA LYS A 429 25.01 12.12 -3.83
C LYS A 429 23.92 12.41 -2.80
N HIS A 430 22.96 11.48 -2.70
CA HIS A 430 21.75 11.64 -1.89
C HIS A 430 21.69 10.65 -0.73
N MET A 431 21.10 11.08 0.37
CA MET A 431 20.66 10.25 1.48
C MET A 431 19.16 10.46 1.68
N TYR A 432 18.41 9.36 1.72
CA TYR A 432 16.97 9.39 1.92
C TYR A 432 16.65 9.04 3.37
N VAL A 433 15.77 9.79 4.03
CA VAL A 433 15.39 9.57 5.42
C VAL A 433 13.89 9.38 5.51
N LYS A 434 13.45 8.19 5.91
CA LYS A 434 12.06 7.86 6.21
C LYS A 434 11.85 7.84 7.71
N VAL A 435 11.00 8.73 8.21
CA VAL A 435 10.63 8.80 9.63
C VAL A 435 9.25 8.18 9.79
N MET A 436 9.18 7.11 10.57
CA MET A 436 7.95 6.36 10.82
C MET A 436 7.03 7.12 11.78
N PRO A 437 5.69 7.07 11.61
CA PRO A 437 4.74 7.63 12.58
C PRO A 437 4.76 6.85 13.91
N ALA A 438 4.16 7.41 14.96
CA ALA A 438 4.11 6.77 16.28
C ALA A 438 3.48 5.37 16.19
N GLY A 439 4.21 4.33 16.63
CA GLY A 439 3.79 2.93 16.53
C GLY A 439 4.10 2.25 15.19
N GLY A 440 4.62 2.98 14.20
CA GLY A 440 5.11 2.43 12.94
C GLY A 440 6.49 1.79 13.09
N GLN A 441 6.66 0.57 12.58
CA GLN A 441 7.94 -0.13 12.64
C GLN A 441 8.63 -0.15 11.28
N CYS A 442 9.95 0.03 11.29
CA CYS A 442 10.77 -0.13 10.11
C CYS A 442 10.68 -1.57 9.60
N TYR A 443 10.64 -1.71 8.27
CA TYR A 443 10.45 -2.98 7.60
C TYR A 443 11.56 -4.01 7.94
N GLU A 444 12.80 -3.55 8.16
CA GLU A 444 13.94 -4.37 8.61
C GLU A 444 14.61 -3.77 9.85
N THR A 445 15.31 -4.60 10.63
CA THR A 445 16.08 -4.17 11.81
C THR A 445 17.38 -3.47 11.39
N GLY A 446 17.52 -2.20 11.76
CA GLY A 446 18.70 -1.39 11.53
C GLY A 446 18.34 -0.04 10.89
N PRO A 447 19.17 0.99 11.09
CA PRO A 447 18.84 2.34 10.64
C PRO A 447 19.17 2.61 9.17
N PHE A 448 20.18 1.95 8.58
CA PHE A 448 20.71 2.26 7.26
C PHE A 448 20.56 1.09 6.27
N PHE A 449 20.13 1.40 5.06
CA PHE A 449 19.88 0.48 3.96
C PHE A 449 20.46 1.06 2.68
N PRO A 450 20.86 0.25 1.68
CA PRO A 450 21.35 0.80 0.41
C PRO A 450 20.20 1.50 -0.34
N ALA A 451 20.49 2.65 -0.95
CA ALA A 451 19.51 3.43 -1.72
C ALA A 451 19.23 2.84 -3.12
N ILE A 452 18.84 1.57 -3.16
CA ILE A 452 18.33 0.93 -4.37
C ILE A 452 16.80 1.03 -4.44
N SER A 453 16.24 0.97 -5.65
CA SER A 453 14.79 1.06 -5.92
C SER A 453 13.96 0.12 -5.04
N GLN A 454 14.46 -1.08 -4.77
CA GLN A 454 13.79 -2.04 -3.90
C GLN A 454 13.59 -1.51 -2.48
N TYR A 455 14.61 -0.93 -1.82
CA TYR A 455 14.45 -0.42 -0.45
C TYR A 455 13.61 0.87 -0.42
N LEU A 456 13.73 1.74 -1.43
CA LEU A 456 12.89 2.94 -1.54
C LEU A 456 11.40 2.59 -1.65
N THR A 457 11.04 1.67 -2.56
CA THR A 457 9.65 1.19 -2.69
C THR A 457 9.14 0.49 -1.43
N ARG A 458 9.97 -0.35 -0.79
CA ARG A 458 9.61 -1.09 0.44
C ARG A 458 9.37 -0.17 1.65
N MET A 459 10.06 0.96 1.74
CA MET A 459 9.87 1.96 2.79
C MET A 459 8.73 2.95 2.50
N GLY A 460 8.02 2.77 1.38
CA GLY A 460 6.97 3.69 0.96
C GLY A 460 7.51 5.08 0.66
N ILE A 461 8.71 5.17 0.08
CA ILE A 461 9.24 6.39 -0.54
C ILE A 461 8.76 6.37 -1.98
N THR A 462 7.88 7.30 -2.34
CA THR A 462 7.32 7.41 -3.69
C THR A 462 7.32 8.87 -4.14
N LYS A 463 7.43 9.07 -5.45
CA LYS A 463 7.41 10.40 -6.07
C LYS A 463 6.01 11.02 -5.98
N GLN A 464 5.93 12.31 -5.66
CA GLN A 464 4.68 13.06 -5.66
C GLN A 464 3.99 12.98 -7.04
N ARG A 465 2.71 12.58 -7.06
CA ARG A 465 1.93 12.39 -8.30
C ARG A 465 1.09 13.60 -8.69
N GLN A 466 0.67 14.40 -7.70
CA GLN A 466 -0.10 15.63 -7.92
C GLN A 466 0.88 16.75 -8.27
N LEU A 467 1.31 16.77 -9.53
CA LEU A 467 2.14 17.82 -10.11
C LEU A 467 1.26 18.71 -10.98
N LEU A 468 1.48 20.02 -10.91
CA LEU A 468 0.86 20.96 -11.83
C LEU A 468 1.57 20.84 -13.18
N LEU A 469 0.92 20.23 -14.17
CA LEU A 469 1.47 20.01 -15.51
C LEU A 469 1.14 21.18 -16.43
N GLN A 470 2.06 21.52 -17.34
CA GLN A 470 1.81 22.51 -18.38
C GLN A 470 0.69 22.03 -19.33
N PRO A 471 -0.22 22.89 -19.81
CA PRO A 471 -1.23 22.49 -20.79
C PRO A 471 -0.60 22.00 -22.11
N ASP A 472 -1.12 20.90 -22.68
CA ASP A 472 -0.68 20.38 -23.97
C ASP A 472 -1.26 21.22 -25.13
N TRP A 473 -0.59 22.32 -25.44
CA TRP A 473 -0.97 23.22 -26.52
C TRP A 473 -1.01 22.55 -27.90
N LEU A 474 -0.26 21.46 -28.09
CA LEU A 474 -0.20 20.75 -29.37
C LEU A 474 -1.45 19.88 -29.57
N LEU A 475 -1.89 19.17 -28.53
CA LEU A 475 -3.14 18.42 -28.55
C LEU A 475 -4.36 19.35 -28.62
N ILE A 476 -4.39 20.39 -27.78
CA ILE A 476 -5.48 21.36 -27.76
C ILE A 476 -5.56 22.09 -29.11
N GLY A 477 -4.42 22.54 -29.64
CA GLY A 477 -4.34 23.16 -30.96
C GLY A 477 -4.77 22.21 -32.08
N GLY A 478 -4.31 20.95 -32.04
CA GLY A 478 -4.70 19.92 -33.00
C GLY A 478 -6.20 19.63 -33.01
N LEU A 479 -6.82 19.52 -31.84
CA LEU A 479 -8.27 19.33 -31.70
C LEU A 479 -9.05 20.54 -32.20
N MET A 480 -8.60 21.76 -31.89
CA MET A 480 -9.24 22.99 -32.37
C MET A 480 -9.14 23.12 -33.90
N VAL A 481 -7.97 22.85 -34.48
CA VAL A 481 -7.79 22.86 -35.94
C VAL A 481 -8.63 21.76 -36.60
N GLY A 482 -8.64 20.55 -36.03
CA GLY A 482 -9.46 19.44 -36.51
C GLY A 482 -10.94 19.78 -36.50
N ALA A 483 -11.45 20.39 -35.43
CA ALA A 483 -12.83 20.86 -35.34
C ALA A 483 -13.15 21.93 -36.39
N CYS A 484 -12.25 22.89 -36.62
CA CYS A 484 -12.41 23.91 -37.66
C CYS A 484 -12.43 23.31 -39.07
N VAL A 485 -11.57 22.34 -39.37
CA VAL A 485 -11.56 21.64 -40.67
C VAL A 485 -12.84 20.86 -40.88
N LEU A 486 -13.31 20.16 -39.84
CA LEU A 486 -14.54 19.36 -39.90
C LEU A 486 -15.77 20.26 -40.09
N LEU A 487 -15.82 21.39 -39.39
CA LEU A 487 -16.85 22.42 -39.59
C LEU A 487 -16.81 22.98 -41.02
N GLY A 488 -15.62 23.29 -41.55
CA GLY A 488 -15.43 23.76 -42.93
C GLY A 488 -15.88 22.73 -43.97
N LEU A 489 -15.56 21.45 -43.77
CA LEU A 489 -16.01 20.34 -44.60
C LEU A 489 -17.53 20.17 -44.57
N CYS A 490 -18.15 20.28 -43.39
CA CYS A 490 -19.60 20.26 -43.26
C CYS A 490 -20.26 21.43 -43.99
N ILE A 491 -19.70 22.64 -43.88
CA ILE A 491 -20.21 23.82 -44.59
C ILE A 491 -20.06 23.64 -46.11
N ALA A 492 -18.90 23.15 -46.57
CA ALA A 492 -18.67 22.89 -47.99
C ALA A 492 -19.63 21.81 -48.53
N LEU A 493 -19.84 20.72 -47.80
CA LEU A 493 -20.82 19.69 -48.13
C LEU A 493 -22.25 20.25 -48.20
N LEU A 494 -22.64 21.11 -47.25
CA LEU A 494 -23.95 21.77 -47.28
C LEU A 494 -24.10 22.70 -48.50
N VAL A 495 -23.05 23.42 -48.89
CA VAL A 495 -23.06 24.26 -50.10
C VAL A 495 -23.19 23.39 -51.36
N VAL A 496 -22.42 22.29 -51.44
CA VAL A 496 -22.50 21.34 -52.57
C VAL A 496 -23.87 20.68 -52.65
N PHE A 497 -24.45 20.26 -51.53
CA PHE A 497 -25.80 19.69 -51.52
C PHE A 497 -26.89 20.71 -51.89
N ARG A 498 -26.63 21.99 -51.65
CA ARG A 498 -27.56 23.08 -52.03
C ARG A 498 -27.46 23.45 -53.50
N GLU A 499 -26.26 23.43 -54.10
CA GLU A 499 -26.06 23.75 -55.52
C GLU A 499 -26.34 22.56 -56.45
N TYR A 500 -25.93 21.35 -56.08
CA TYR A 500 -26.06 20.13 -56.90
C TYR A 500 -27.25 19.26 -56.48
N GLY A 501 -28.35 19.91 -56.09
CA GLY A 501 -29.58 19.27 -55.60
C GLY A 501 -29.90 17.96 -56.34
N TRP A 502 -30.28 16.94 -55.57
CA TRP A 502 -30.57 15.59 -56.07
C TRP A 502 -31.48 15.66 -57.31
N PRO A 503 -31.04 15.19 -58.50
CA PRO A 503 -31.96 15.03 -59.61
C PRO A 503 -32.99 13.99 -59.15
N GLU A 504 -34.24 14.42 -59.11
CA GLU A 504 -35.39 13.61 -58.77
C GLU A 504 -35.30 12.30 -59.55
N LYS A 505 -35.20 11.15 -58.85
CA LYS A 505 -35.15 9.83 -59.50
C LYS A 505 -36.50 9.55 -60.12
N VAL A 506 -36.70 10.00 -61.35
CA VAL A 506 -37.80 9.54 -62.20
C VAL A 506 -37.63 8.03 -62.39
N PRO A 507 -38.69 7.21 -62.21
CA PRO A 507 -38.57 5.75 -62.31
C PRO A 507 -38.01 5.36 -63.67
N VAL A 508 -36.92 4.57 -63.65
CA VAL A 508 -36.30 4.04 -64.86
C VAL A 508 -37.31 3.12 -65.55
N GLN A 509 -37.92 3.62 -66.63
CA GLN A 509 -38.79 2.82 -67.47
C GLN A 509 -37.95 1.71 -68.11
N ALA A 510 -38.21 0.46 -67.71
CA ALA A 510 -37.37 -0.66 -68.10
C ALA A 510 -37.31 -0.80 -69.63
N ARG A 511 -36.08 -0.82 -70.19
CA ARG A 511 -35.81 -0.81 -71.64
C ARG A 511 -36.56 -1.91 -72.42
N PHE A 512 -36.85 -3.05 -71.80
CA PHE A 512 -37.60 -4.13 -72.43
C PHE A 512 -39.04 -3.71 -72.79
N ARG A 513 -39.68 -2.84 -72.01
CA ARG A 513 -41.06 -2.41 -72.24
C ARG A 513 -41.19 -1.44 -73.43
N ALA A 514 -40.14 -0.64 -73.68
CA ALA A 514 -40.06 0.23 -74.87
C ALA A 514 -39.61 -0.53 -76.13
N GLN A 515 -38.78 -1.58 -75.98
CA GLN A 515 -38.37 -2.45 -77.08
C GLN A 515 -39.49 -3.42 -77.52
N GLN A 516 -40.34 -3.88 -76.60
CA GLN A 516 -41.45 -4.79 -76.88
C GLN A 516 -42.60 -4.13 -77.67
N LEU A 517 -42.74 -2.81 -77.60
CA LEU A 517 -43.68 -2.04 -78.41
C LEU A 517 -43.21 -1.85 -79.87
N ARG A 518 -41.94 -2.14 -80.19
CA ARG A 518 -41.39 -2.08 -81.56
C ARG A 518 -41.56 -3.38 -82.36
N TYR A 519 -41.91 -4.49 -81.71
CA TYR A 519 -42.10 -5.79 -82.38
C TYR A 519 -43.55 -6.26 -82.20
N ARG A 520 -44.29 -6.36 -83.31
CA ARG A 520 -45.61 -7.02 -83.32
C ARG A 520 -45.39 -8.52 -83.11
N MET A 521 -45.76 -9.00 -81.92
CA MET A 521 -45.57 -10.41 -81.55
C MET A 521 -46.52 -11.38 -82.28
N ASP A 522 -47.49 -10.87 -83.04
CA ASP A 522 -48.35 -11.67 -83.92
C ASP A 522 -47.61 -12.21 -85.15
N ASP A 523 -46.46 -11.63 -85.52
CA ASP A 523 -45.68 -12.04 -86.69
C ASP A 523 -44.70 -13.20 -86.39
N TYR A 524 -44.51 -13.57 -85.12
CA TYR A 524 -43.50 -14.56 -84.68
C TYR A 524 -44.07 -15.92 -84.30
N SER A 525 -45.38 -16.15 -84.45
CA SER A 525 -45.96 -17.48 -84.31
C SER A 525 -45.77 -18.30 -85.60
N SER A 526 -44.53 -18.71 -85.91
CA SER A 526 -44.31 -19.76 -86.90
C SER A 526 -43.20 -20.72 -86.48
N LYS A 527 -43.64 -21.96 -86.26
CA LYS A 527 -42.92 -23.24 -86.22
C LYS A 527 -41.49 -23.20 -86.77
N GLY A 528 -40.54 -23.77 -86.02
CA GLY A 528 -39.36 -24.40 -86.62
C GLY A 528 -38.04 -24.13 -85.91
N SER A 529 -37.36 -25.24 -85.62
CA SER A 529 -36.01 -25.38 -85.08
C SER A 529 -34.89 -24.85 -85.96
N GLN A 530 -33.83 -24.27 -85.36
CA GLN A 530 -32.45 -24.63 -85.70
C GLN A 530 -31.46 -24.23 -84.60
N LEU A 531 -30.63 -25.20 -84.21
CA LEU A 531 -29.44 -25.04 -83.36
C LEU A 531 -28.32 -24.36 -84.16
N THR A 532 -27.57 -23.46 -83.52
CA THR A 532 -26.18 -23.19 -83.89
C THR A 532 -25.35 -23.03 -82.62
N MET A 533 -24.42 -23.97 -82.44
CA MET A 533 -23.31 -23.92 -81.49
C MET A 533 -22.19 -23.02 -82.01
N LEU A 534 -21.40 -22.44 -81.10
CA LEU A 534 -19.92 -22.25 -81.15
C LEU A 534 -19.53 -21.23 -80.06
N GLN A 535 -18.93 -21.66 -78.94
CA GLN A 535 -17.52 -21.99 -78.64
C GLN A 535 -16.78 -20.82 -77.94
N LYS A 536 -16.44 -21.06 -76.67
CA LYS A 536 -15.49 -20.27 -75.88
C LYS A 536 -14.07 -20.49 -76.40
N LYS A 537 -13.29 -19.40 -76.53
CA LYS A 537 -11.83 -19.44 -76.39
C LYS A 537 -11.33 -18.20 -75.63
N HIS A 538 -10.30 -18.41 -74.82
CA HIS A 538 -9.64 -17.42 -73.97
C HIS A 538 -8.13 -17.44 -74.27
N ARG A 539 -7.54 -16.24 -74.09
CA ARG A 539 -6.19 -15.92 -73.59
C ARG A 539 -5.04 -15.97 -74.61
N SER A 540 -4.31 -14.85 -74.61
CA SER A 540 -2.99 -14.55 -75.18
C SER A 540 -2.84 -14.51 -76.71
N LEU A 541 -3.11 -13.33 -77.26
CA LEU A 541 -2.27 -12.62 -78.24
C LEU A 541 -2.35 -11.14 -77.84
N GLN A 542 -1.30 -10.34 -77.81
CA GLN A 542 0.13 -10.58 -77.80
C GLN A 542 0.70 -9.18 -77.49
N ILE A 543 1.55 -9.12 -76.49
CA ILE A 543 2.39 -7.97 -76.17
C ILE A 543 3.45 -7.86 -77.26
N ALA A 544 3.72 -6.64 -77.73
CA ALA A 544 5.00 -6.25 -78.31
C ALA A 544 5.51 -5.05 -77.48
N LEU A 545 6.51 -5.25 -76.60
CA LEU A 545 7.96 -5.36 -76.86
C LEU A 545 8.56 -3.94 -76.99
N THR A 546 9.61 -3.54 -76.26
CA THR A 546 10.87 -4.23 -75.92
C THR A 546 11.58 -3.50 -74.76
N GLN A 547 12.04 -4.18 -73.69
CA GLN A 547 13.38 -4.79 -73.43
C GLN A 547 14.50 -3.76 -73.12
N ASN A 548 15.53 -3.97 -72.28
CA ASN A 548 16.04 -4.94 -71.27
C ASN A 548 17.34 -4.26 -70.73
N SER A 549 17.96 -4.47 -69.57
CA SER A 549 18.37 -5.72 -68.89
C SER A 549 18.99 -5.44 -67.49
N THR A 550 18.65 -6.31 -66.53
CA THR A 550 19.50 -7.00 -65.52
C THR A 550 20.25 -6.23 -64.42
N HIS A 551 19.88 -6.47 -63.14
CA HIS A 551 20.62 -7.33 -62.18
C HIS A 551 19.77 -7.62 -60.91
N LYS A 552 20.05 -8.75 -60.23
CA LYS A 552 19.41 -9.28 -59.02
C LYS A 552 20.05 -8.72 -57.73
N ASP A 553 19.27 -8.55 -56.66
CA ASP A 553 19.35 -9.26 -55.35
C ASP A 553 18.60 -8.51 -54.21
N GLU A 554 17.99 -9.29 -53.29
CA GLU A 554 17.54 -9.03 -51.89
C GLU A 554 16.49 -7.89 -51.63
N PHE A 555 15.25 -8.11 -51.14
CA PHE A 555 14.68 -8.86 -49.99
C PHE A 555 14.74 -8.10 -48.64
N TRP A 556 13.56 -7.57 -48.22
CA TRP A 556 13.13 -6.87 -46.97
C TRP A 556 13.74 -5.48 -46.71
N ASP A 557 13.05 -4.49 -46.13
CA ASP A 557 12.06 -4.55 -45.04
C ASP A 557 11.22 -3.25 -44.89
N TYR A 558 10.24 -3.31 -43.98
CA TYR A 558 9.39 -2.28 -43.33
C TYR A 558 7.87 -2.30 -43.63
N GLU A 559 7.15 -2.96 -42.70
CA GLU A 559 6.09 -2.41 -41.83
C GLU A 559 4.92 -1.65 -42.51
N GLU A 560 3.64 -1.88 -42.24
CA GLU A 560 2.92 -2.79 -41.34
C GLU A 560 1.47 -2.74 -41.85
N GLN A 561 1.08 -3.71 -42.69
CA GLN A 561 -0.32 -4.00 -42.95
C GLN A 561 -0.51 -5.50 -42.76
N VAL A 562 -1.31 -5.86 -41.76
CA VAL A 562 -1.75 -7.24 -41.55
C VAL A 562 -2.66 -7.60 -42.72
N ASP A 563 -2.07 -8.24 -43.71
CA ASP A 563 -2.75 -8.78 -44.88
C ASP A 563 -3.55 -10.02 -44.47
N LEU A 564 -4.87 -9.89 -44.41
CA LEU A 564 -5.79 -10.96 -43.99
C LEU A 564 -6.01 -12.03 -45.08
N GLU A 565 -5.38 -11.90 -46.25
CA GLU A 565 -5.45 -12.89 -47.33
C GLU A 565 -4.50 -14.08 -47.14
N ALA A 566 -3.55 -14.02 -46.19
CA ALA A 566 -2.63 -15.11 -45.87
C ALA A 566 -3.10 -16.01 -44.70
N PHE A 567 -4.22 -15.68 -44.04
CA PHE A 567 -4.75 -16.51 -42.95
C PHE A 567 -5.42 -17.77 -43.49
N SER A 568 -4.63 -18.82 -43.72
CA SER A 568 -5.17 -20.13 -43.98
C SER A 568 -5.57 -20.76 -42.63
N ALA A 569 -6.88 -20.92 -42.42
CA ALA A 569 -7.39 -21.59 -41.22
C ALA A 569 -6.77 -22.98 -41.07
N SER A 570 -6.47 -23.66 -42.18
CA SER A 570 -5.76 -24.95 -42.20
C SER A 570 -4.38 -24.88 -41.57
N THR A 571 -3.53 -23.91 -41.92
CA THR A 571 -2.17 -23.79 -41.33
C THR A 571 -2.23 -23.37 -39.88
N PHE A 572 -3.16 -22.50 -39.50
CA PHE A 572 -3.37 -22.12 -38.11
C PHE A 572 -3.81 -23.31 -37.26
N TYR A 573 -4.80 -24.08 -37.73
CA TYR A 573 -5.22 -25.30 -37.04
C TYR A 573 -4.13 -26.38 -37.05
N ASP A 574 -3.29 -26.46 -38.09
CA ASP A 574 -2.14 -27.38 -38.11
C ASP A 574 -1.05 -26.98 -37.11
N ILE A 575 -0.78 -25.68 -36.96
CA ILE A 575 0.16 -25.16 -35.95
C ILE A 575 -0.43 -25.41 -34.56
N LEU A 576 -1.71 -25.10 -34.32
CA LEU A 576 -2.38 -25.42 -33.06
C LEU A 576 -2.36 -26.92 -32.77
N LEU A 577 -2.57 -27.76 -33.79
CA LEU A 577 -2.51 -29.21 -33.65
C LEU A 577 -1.08 -29.63 -33.28
N ARG A 578 -0.05 -29.15 -33.97
CA ARG A 578 1.36 -29.43 -33.63
C ARG A 578 1.75 -28.95 -32.24
N HIS A 579 1.28 -27.77 -31.83
CA HIS A 579 1.51 -27.26 -30.49
C HIS A 579 0.76 -28.10 -29.46
N SER A 580 -0.49 -28.50 -29.73
CA SER A 580 -1.25 -29.38 -28.84
C SER A 580 -0.63 -30.76 -28.73
N VAL A 581 -0.10 -31.33 -29.83
CA VAL A 581 0.60 -32.62 -29.86
C VAL A 581 1.95 -32.51 -29.17
N SER A 582 2.69 -31.42 -29.36
CA SER A 582 3.95 -31.15 -28.66
C SER A 582 3.75 -30.98 -27.15
N VAL A 583 2.74 -30.21 -26.75
CA VAL A 583 2.39 -29.98 -25.34
C VAL A 583 1.88 -31.28 -24.69
N THR A 584 1.03 -32.05 -25.39
CA THR A 584 0.57 -33.36 -24.89
C THR A 584 1.70 -34.38 -24.84
N ALA A 585 2.66 -34.34 -25.78
CA ALA A 585 3.86 -35.16 -25.73
C ALA A 585 4.76 -34.75 -24.55
N ARG A 586 4.96 -33.46 -24.30
CA ARG A 586 5.74 -32.95 -23.16
C ARG A 586 5.07 -33.24 -21.82
N LEU A 587 3.75 -33.14 -21.75
CA LEU A 587 2.95 -33.58 -20.60
C LEU A 587 3.01 -35.10 -20.42
N GLY A 588 3.04 -35.87 -21.50
CA GLY A 588 3.25 -37.31 -21.48
C GLY A 588 4.63 -37.67 -20.95
N GLN A 589 5.67 -36.92 -21.36
CA GLN A 589 7.03 -37.05 -20.88
C GLN A 589 7.13 -36.69 -19.39
N LEU A 590 6.60 -35.53 -18.98
CA LEU A 590 6.56 -35.14 -17.56
C LEU A 590 5.75 -36.12 -16.72
N ARG A 591 4.65 -36.67 -17.24
CA ARG A 591 3.89 -37.74 -16.60
C ARG A 591 4.73 -39.01 -16.46
N GLY A 592 5.55 -39.33 -17.46
CA GLY A 592 6.52 -40.42 -17.43
C GLY A 592 7.58 -40.21 -16.35
N GLU A 593 8.23 -39.05 -16.35
CA GLU A 593 9.25 -38.65 -15.37
C GLU A 593 8.69 -38.62 -13.94
N VAL A 594 7.49 -38.07 -13.74
CA VAL A 594 6.79 -38.10 -12.44
C VAL A 594 6.41 -39.52 -12.06
N LYS A 595 5.99 -40.37 -13.01
CA LYS A 595 5.68 -41.78 -12.73
C LYS A 595 6.95 -42.55 -12.35
N GLU A 596 8.07 -42.32 -13.01
CA GLU A 596 9.37 -42.91 -12.66
C GLU A 596 9.88 -42.40 -11.32
N LEU A 597 9.73 -41.11 -11.04
CA LEU A 597 10.04 -40.54 -9.73
C LEU A 597 9.14 -41.15 -8.65
N TYR A 598 7.85 -41.27 -8.90
CA TYR A 598 6.89 -41.85 -7.96
C TYR A 598 7.14 -43.35 -7.78
N GLN A 599 7.48 -44.08 -8.84
CA GLN A 599 7.90 -45.47 -8.75
C GLN A 599 9.24 -45.61 -8.01
N GLY A 600 10.19 -44.70 -8.24
CA GLY A 600 11.46 -44.66 -7.53
C GLY A 600 11.30 -44.33 -6.05
N VAL A 601 10.41 -43.41 -5.71
CA VAL A 601 10.02 -43.09 -4.33
C VAL A 601 9.25 -44.25 -3.72
N VAL A 602 8.30 -44.87 -4.42
CA VAL A 602 7.58 -46.06 -3.95
C VAL A 602 8.53 -47.23 -3.75
N CYS A 603 9.51 -47.46 -4.62
CA CYS A 603 10.55 -48.48 -4.46
C CYS A 603 11.47 -48.17 -3.28
N LYS A 604 11.88 -46.90 -3.09
CA LYS A 604 12.66 -46.48 -1.92
C LYS A 604 11.86 -46.53 -0.62
N VAL A 605 10.54 -46.27 -0.67
CA VAL A 605 9.61 -46.37 0.45
C VAL A 605 9.25 -47.83 0.75
N GLN A 606 9.19 -48.70 -0.27
CA GLN A 606 9.13 -50.16 -0.12
C GLN A 606 10.44 -50.71 0.47
N GLY A 607 11.59 -50.12 0.14
CA GLY A 607 12.88 -50.38 0.80
C GLY A 607 12.98 -49.83 2.23
N LEU A 608 12.12 -48.87 2.59
CA LEU A 608 11.89 -48.38 3.95
C LEU A 608 10.74 -49.13 4.66
N GLN A 609 10.35 -50.32 4.17
CA GLN A 609 9.61 -51.25 5.01
C GLN A 609 10.42 -51.46 6.29
N LEU A 610 9.85 -50.99 7.40
CA LEU A 610 10.34 -51.22 8.76
C LEU A 610 10.89 -52.64 8.85
N GLY A 611 12.15 -52.75 9.28
CA GLY A 611 12.85 -54.00 9.45
C GLY A 611 12.11 -54.97 10.37
N CYS A 612 11.22 -55.75 9.79
CA CYS A 612 10.87 -57.08 10.26
C CYS A 612 11.55 -58.05 9.28
N VAL A 613 12.87 -57.94 9.16
CA VAL A 613 13.65 -58.99 8.50
C VAL A 613 13.65 -60.18 9.44
N GLU A 614 13.11 -61.27 8.92
CA GLU A 614 13.21 -62.63 9.44
C GLU A 614 14.63 -62.91 9.95
N VAL A 615 14.80 -62.98 11.27
CA VAL A 615 15.95 -63.70 11.84
C VAL A 615 15.59 -65.18 11.78
N SER A 616 15.80 -65.78 10.62
CA SER A 616 15.91 -67.24 10.50
C SER A 616 17.27 -67.64 11.09
N ALA A 617 17.35 -67.74 12.42
CA ALA A 617 18.40 -68.49 13.10
C ALA A 617 17.85 -69.90 13.40
N PRO A 618 18.53 -70.98 12.94
CA PRO A 618 18.10 -72.33 13.24
C PRO A 618 18.50 -72.66 14.68
N GLY A 619 17.55 -72.60 15.61
CA GLY A 619 17.75 -73.13 16.95
C GLY A 619 16.93 -72.42 18.02
N GLY A 620 15.84 -73.06 18.41
CA GLY A 620 15.32 -72.98 19.77
C GLY A 620 14.37 -71.83 20.08
N GLY A 621 13.12 -72.22 20.36
CA GLY A 621 12.42 -71.66 21.51
C GLY A 621 11.60 -70.40 21.28
N ASP A 622 10.35 -70.66 20.94
CA ASP A 622 9.16 -70.02 21.51
C ASP A 622 8.79 -68.59 21.09
N GLY A 623 7.48 -68.42 20.86
CA GLY A 623 6.90 -67.31 20.14
C GLY A 623 6.85 -66.01 20.95
N GLY A 624 7.09 -64.88 20.27
CA GLY A 624 6.93 -63.56 20.88
C GLY A 624 7.13 -62.35 19.97
N CYS A 625 7.86 -62.47 18.86
CA CYS A 625 8.26 -61.30 18.06
C CYS A 625 7.38 -61.00 16.82
N ALA A 626 6.38 -61.83 16.51
CA ALA A 626 5.47 -61.58 15.37
C ALA A 626 4.37 -60.54 15.69
N GLU A 627 3.95 -60.45 16.95
CA GLU A 627 2.82 -59.59 17.36
C GLU A 627 3.03 -58.08 17.15
N PRO A 628 4.21 -57.48 17.45
CA PRO A 628 4.39 -56.04 17.28
C PRO A 628 4.39 -55.59 15.81
N CYS A 629 4.94 -56.40 14.91
CA CYS A 629 4.99 -56.09 13.48
C CYS A 629 3.61 -56.22 12.82
N GLU A 630 2.85 -57.26 13.19
CA GLU A 630 1.46 -57.40 12.75
C GLU A 630 0.57 -56.27 13.27
N ARG A 631 0.80 -55.78 14.49
CA ARG A 631 0.08 -54.63 15.04
C ARG A 631 0.33 -53.36 14.23
N VAL A 632 1.58 -53.04 13.93
CA VAL A 632 1.96 -51.88 13.10
C VAL A 632 1.40 -52.00 11.68
N ARG A 633 1.41 -53.21 11.10
CA ARG A 633 0.80 -53.47 9.79
C ARG A 633 -0.72 -53.24 9.81
N ARG A 634 -1.44 -53.76 10.82
CA ARG A 634 -2.88 -53.53 10.97
C ARG A 634 -3.21 -52.05 11.19
N GLU A 635 -2.37 -51.32 11.92
CA GLU A 635 -2.51 -49.86 12.09
C GLU A 635 -2.28 -49.10 10.78
N LEU A 636 -1.29 -49.50 9.98
CA LEU A 636 -1.04 -48.93 8.66
C LEU A 636 -2.20 -49.22 7.69
N GLU A 637 -2.69 -50.46 7.64
CA GLU A 637 -3.83 -50.85 6.80
C GLU A 637 -5.10 -50.06 7.19
N ARG A 638 -5.35 -49.85 8.48
CA ARG A 638 -6.44 -48.98 8.98
C ARG A 638 -6.26 -47.52 8.56
N GLU A 639 -5.04 -46.98 8.63
CA GLU A 639 -4.75 -45.60 8.22
C GLU A 639 -4.90 -45.42 6.71
N VAL A 640 -4.46 -46.39 5.90
CA VAL A 640 -4.65 -46.39 4.44
C VAL A 640 -6.13 -46.41 4.08
N ALA A 641 -6.91 -47.32 4.68
CA ALA A 641 -8.36 -47.38 4.48
C ALA A 641 -9.05 -46.08 4.89
N ARG A 642 -8.65 -45.48 6.03
CA ARG A 642 -9.18 -44.17 6.47
C ARG A 642 -8.91 -43.08 5.44
N ARG A 643 -7.68 -42.99 4.91
CA ARG A 643 -7.30 -41.96 3.92
C ARG A 643 -8.03 -42.16 2.59
N GLN A 644 -8.23 -43.40 2.16
CA GLN A 644 -9.02 -43.73 0.97
C GLN A 644 -10.47 -43.26 1.11
N ALA A 645 -11.14 -43.59 2.22
CA ALA A 645 -12.53 -43.16 2.46
C ALA A 645 -12.69 -41.64 2.50
N LEU A 646 -11.72 -40.91 3.11
CA LEU A 646 -11.72 -39.45 3.11
C LEU A 646 -11.49 -38.86 1.72
N ALA A 647 -10.59 -39.47 0.92
CA ALA A 647 -10.33 -39.03 -0.44
C ALA A 647 -11.54 -39.21 -1.36
N GLU A 648 -12.25 -40.34 -1.26
CA GLU A 648 -13.50 -40.56 -2.01
C GLU A 648 -14.56 -39.50 -1.69
N ARG A 649 -14.73 -39.17 -0.41
CA ARG A 649 -15.66 -38.11 0.02
C ARG A 649 -15.23 -36.73 -0.47
N LEU A 650 -13.93 -36.43 -0.48
CA LEU A 650 -13.40 -35.19 -1.06
C LEU A 650 -13.69 -35.09 -2.57
N CYS A 651 -13.49 -36.18 -3.31
CA CYS A 651 -13.80 -36.25 -4.74
C CYS A 651 -15.28 -35.97 -5.02
N GLN A 652 -16.19 -36.53 -4.21
CA GLN A 652 -17.63 -36.26 -4.33
C GLN A 652 -17.95 -34.78 -4.12
N LEU A 653 -17.39 -34.15 -3.08
CA LEU A 653 -17.60 -32.72 -2.80
C LEU A 653 -17.08 -31.83 -3.94
N LEU A 654 -15.88 -32.11 -4.45
CA LEU A 654 -15.31 -31.37 -5.58
C LEU A 654 -16.13 -31.55 -6.86
N GLN A 655 -16.67 -32.75 -7.11
CA GLN A 655 -17.57 -33.00 -8.24
C GLN A 655 -18.88 -32.20 -8.11
N CYS A 656 -19.50 -32.15 -6.93
CA CYS A 656 -20.69 -31.34 -6.67
C CYS A 656 -20.42 -29.83 -6.88
N GLN A 657 -19.30 -29.33 -6.35
CA GLN A 657 -18.88 -27.94 -6.54
C GLN A 657 -18.67 -27.63 -8.03
N LEU A 658 -17.99 -28.53 -8.76
CA LEU A 658 -17.71 -28.35 -10.18
C LEU A 658 -18.98 -28.39 -11.04
N GLN A 659 -19.93 -29.27 -10.72
CA GLN A 659 -21.24 -29.32 -11.39
C GLN A 659 -22.01 -28.00 -11.21
N THR A 660 -22.03 -27.46 -9.99
CA THR A 660 -22.70 -26.18 -9.67
C THR A 660 -22.09 -25.02 -10.48
N LEU A 661 -20.76 -24.90 -10.50
CA LEU A 661 -20.07 -23.85 -11.25
C LEU A 661 -20.24 -24.00 -12.77
N HIS A 662 -20.25 -25.23 -13.31
CA HIS A 662 -20.49 -25.47 -14.74
C HIS A 662 -21.90 -25.07 -15.16
N GLN A 663 -22.91 -25.39 -14.35
CA GLN A 663 -24.29 -25.00 -14.63
C GLN A 663 -24.42 -23.48 -14.66
N GLU A 664 -23.81 -22.78 -13.70
CA GLU A 664 -23.88 -21.31 -13.66
C GLU A 664 -23.16 -20.68 -14.86
N LEU A 665 -21.94 -21.12 -15.16
CA LEU A 665 -21.18 -20.64 -16.32
C LEU A 665 -21.92 -20.87 -17.64
N GLN A 666 -22.63 -21.99 -17.78
CA GLN A 666 -23.45 -22.27 -18.96
C GLN A 666 -24.62 -21.28 -19.09
N ARG A 667 -25.31 -20.98 -17.99
CA ARG A 667 -26.40 -19.99 -17.97
C ARG A 667 -25.90 -18.59 -18.30
N GLN A 668 -24.85 -18.13 -17.63
CA GLN A 668 -24.25 -16.81 -17.90
C GLN A 668 -23.81 -16.67 -19.35
N ARG A 669 -23.18 -17.70 -19.94
CA ARG A 669 -22.78 -17.70 -21.36
C ARG A 669 -23.98 -17.63 -22.29
N HIS A 670 -25.07 -18.34 -21.97
CA HIS A 670 -26.29 -18.30 -22.76
C HIS A 670 -26.88 -16.89 -22.76
N THR A 671 -27.07 -16.30 -21.58
CA THR A 671 -27.61 -14.95 -21.43
C THR A 671 -26.74 -13.90 -22.10
N HIS A 672 -25.41 -13.94 -21.88
CA HIS A 672 -24.50 -12.99 -22.51
C HIS A 672 -24.56 -13.06 -24.04
N ARG A 673 -24.66 -14.27 -24.62
CA ARG A 673 -24.83 -14.46 -26.07
C ARG A 673 -26.14 -13.85 -26.57
N THR A 674 -27.24 -14.10 -25.87
CA THR A 674 -28.56 -13.58 -26.21
C THR A 674 -28.59 -12.04 -26.13
N LEU A 675 -28.14 -11.46 -25.02
CA LEU A 675 -28.06 -10.01 -24.83
C LEU A 675 -27.21 -9.36 -25.92
N ARG A 676 -26.03 -9.91 -26.20
CA ARG A 676 -25.14 -9.39 -27.26
C ARG A 676 -25.75 -9.49 -28.65
N ALA A 677 -26.49 -10.55 -28.96
CA ALA A 677 -27.17 -10.71 -30.24
C ALA A 677 -28.30 -9.68 -30.42
N ARG A 678 -29.12 -9.48 -29.38
CA ARG A 678 -30.22 -8.49 -29.36
C ARG A 678 -29.70 -7.06 -29.44
N LEU A 679 -28.64 -6.74 -28.71
CA LEU A 679 -28.02 -5.42 -28.73
C LEU A 679 -27.40 -5.11 -30.11
N ARG A 680 -26.68 -6.06 -30.73
CA ARG A 680 -26.18 -5.90 -32.11
C ARG A 680 -27.29 -5.66 -33.12
N THR A 681 -28.41 -6.37 -32.97
CA THR A 681 -29.57 -6.19 -33.84
C THR A 681 -30.17 -4.81 -33.67
N SER A 682 -30.33 -4.35 -32.42
CA SER A 682 -30.82 -3.00 -32.09
C SER A 682 -29.92 -1.91 -32.66
N LEU A 683 -28.59 -2.03 -32.52
CA LEU A 683 -27.63 -1.08 -33.10
C LEU A 683 -27.67 -1.06 -34.63
N ARG A 684 -27.82 -2.23 -35.28
CA ARG A 684 -27.95 -2.31 -36.74
C ARG A 684 -29.22 -1.62 -37.23
N LEU A 685 -30.35 -1.79 -36.53
CA LEU A 685 -31.62 -1.13 -36.86
C LEU A 685 -31.55 0.38 -36.61
N LEU A 686 -30.88 0.82 -35.54
CA LEU A 686 -30.64 2.24 -35.27
C LEU A 686 -29.80 2.90 -36.36
N GLY A 687 -28.76 2.22 -36.87
CA GLY A 687 -27.97 2.70 -38.00
C GLY A 687 -28.82 2.89 -39.27
N GLN A 688 -29.74 1.96 -39.54
CA GLN A 688 -30.67 2.07 -40.67
C GLN A 688 -31.71 3.20 -40.49
N ALA A 689 -32.13 3.47 -39.26
CA ALA A 689 -33.06 4.55 -38.94
C ALA A 689 -32.41 5.95 -39.08
N ALA A 690 -31.10 6.06 -38.82
CA ALA A 690 -30.35 7.30 -39.00
C ALA A 690 -30.28 7.75 -40.48
N ASP A 691 -30.23 6.79 -41.42
CA ASP A 691 -30.14 7.06 -42.86
C ASP A 691 -31.49 7.40 -43.52
N SER A 692 -32.63 7.14 -42.86
CA SER A 692 -33.97 7.38 -43.42
C SER A 692 -35.00 7.84 -42.37
N PRO A 693 -35.35 9.15 -42.34
CA PRO A 693 -36.19 9.76 -41.30
C PRO A 693 -37.70 9.38 -41.35
N GLN A 694 -38.10 8.42 -42.19
CA GLN A 694 -39.49 7.95 -42.32
C GLN A 694 -39.78 6.58 -41.68
N SER A 695 -38.82 5.97 -40.99
CA SER A 695 -38.90 4.57 -40.54
C SER A 695 -39.53 4.39 -39.13
N ARG A 696 -40.77 4.85 -38.92
CA ARG A 696 -41.55 4.61 -37.68
C ARG A 696 -41.60 3.13 -37.28
N SER A 697 -41.64 2.21 -38.26
CA SER A 697 -41.64 0.76 -38.04
C SER A 697 -40.31 0.23 -37.50
N VAL A 698 -39.18 0.83 -37.87
CA VAL A 698 -37.84 0.43 -37.39
C VAL A 698 -37.66 0.85 -35.95
N LEU A 699 -38.09 2.07 -35.58
CA LEU A 699 -38.10 2.53 -34.20
C LEU A 699 -39.00 1.65 -33.31
N GLN A 700 -40.21 1.28 -33.76
CA GLN A 700 -41.07 0.34 -33.02
C GLN A 700 -40.39 -1.02 -32.79
N CYS A 701 -39.64 -1.52 -33.78
CA CYS A 701 -38.90 -2.77 -33.64
C CYS A 701 -37.73 -2.64 -32.64
N VAL A 702 -37.04 -1.49 -32.61
CA VAL A 702 -36.01 -1.20 -31.61
C VAL A 702 -36.61 -1.13 -30.20
N CYS A 703 -37.81 -0.56 -30.04
CA CYS A 703 -38.49 -0.51 -28.75
C CYS A 703 -38.89 -1.90 -28.24
N ALA A 704 -39.47 -2.74 -29.09
CA ALA A 704 -39.78 -4.12 -28.73
C ALA A 704 -38.51 -4.91 -28.34
N LEU A 705 -37.39 -4.68 -29.03
CA LEU A 705 -36.10 -5.29 -28.66
C LEU A 705 -35.52 -4.74 -27.36
N ALA A 706 -35.78 -3.46 -27.05
CA ALA A 706 -35.38 -2.85 -25.78
C ALA A 706 -36.16 -3.44 -24.61
N ASP A 707 -37.47 -3.66 -24.76
CA ASP A 707 -38.32 -4.31 -23.76
C ASP A 707 -37.92 -5.78 -23.55
N GLU A 708 -37.64 -6.53 -24.63
CA GLU A 708 -37.09 -7.90 -24.54
C GLU A 708 -35.74 -7.91 -23.80
N LEU A 709 -34.88 -6.92 -24.04
CA LEU A 709 -33.60 -6.79 -23.36
C LEU A 709 -33.78 -6.42 -21.88
N GLU A 710 -34.77 -5.59 -21.55
CA GLU A 710 -35.10 -5.25 -20.16
C GLU A 710 -35.53 -6.49 -19.39
N GLU A 711 -36.48 -7.27 -19.91
CA GLU A 711 -36.94 -8.51 -19.28
C GLU A 711 -35.79 -9.50 -19.06
N LEU A 712 -34.89 -9.63 -20.05
CA LEU A 712 -33.70 -10.46 -19.92
C LEU A 712 -32.77 -9.96 -18.81
N VAL A 713 -32.48 -8.66 -18.74
CA VAL A 713 -31.60 -8.10 -17.69
C VAL A 713 -32.23 -8.24 -16.30
N LEU A 714 -33.52 -7.93 -16.16
CA LEU A 714 -34.24 -8.03 -14.89
C LEU A 714 -34.33 -9.48 -14.39
N GLY A 715 -34.62 -10.43 -15.29
CA GLY A 715 -34.66 -11.86 -14.96
C GLY A 715 -33.31 -12.38 -14.48
N GLU A 716 -32.21 -11.87 -15.04
CA GLU A 716 -30.86 -12.22 -14.63
C GLU A 716 -30.46 -11.58 -13.29
N CYS A 717 -30.83 -10.31 -13.06
CA CYS A 717 -30.68 -9.66 -11.77
C CYS A 717 -31.35 -10.47 -10.66
N GLN A 718 -32.57 -10.98 -10.90
CA GLN A 718 -33.28 -11.83 -9.95
C GLN A 718 -32.60 -13.19 -9.73
N ARG A 719 -32.03 -13.80 -10.79
CA ARG A 719 -31.37 -15.12 -10.70
C ARG A 719 -30.02 -15.07 -9.98
N GLU A 720 -29.21 -14.06 -10.27
CA GLU A 720 -27.89 -13.84 -9.65
C GLU A 720 -28.03 -13.25 -8.23
N GLY A 721 -29.18 -12.63 -7.93
CA GLY A 721 -29.42 -11.98 -6.65
C GLY A 721 -28.83 -10.57 -6.58
N VAL A 722 -28.78 -9.87 -7.71
CA VAL A 722 -28.38 -8.46 -7.82
C VAL A 722 -29.65 -7.60 -7.70
N TRP A 723 -30.09 -7.37 -6.46
CA TRP A 723 -31.37 -6.72 -6.16
C TRP A 723 -31.30 -5.19 -6.30
N ALA A 724 -30.11 -4.59 -6.21
CA ALA A 724 -29.92 -3.17 -6.52
C ALA A 724 -30.39 -2.79 -7.93
N GLY A 725 -30.21 -3.69 -8.91
CA GLY A 725 -30.72 -3.49 -10.28
C GLY A 725 -32.24 -3.43 -10.37
N LEU A 726 -32.94 -3.97 -9.37
CA LEU A 726 -34.41 -3.97 -9.26
C LEU A 726 -34.93 -2.82 -8.36
N LYS A 727 -34.07 -1.85 -8.01
CA LYS A 727 -34.36 -0.78 -7.01
C LYS A 727 -34.67 -1.33 -5.61
N GLU A 728 -34.18 -2.53 -5.34
CA GLU A 728 -34.28 -3.19 -4.04
C GLU A 728 -32.88 -3.38 -3.46
N GLY A 729 -32.74 -4.16 -2.39
CA GLY A 729 -31.43 -4.42 -1.80
C GLY A 729 -31.47 -5.57 -0.80
N THR A 730 -30.35 -6.27 -0.72
CA THR A 730 -30.04 -7.31 0.27
C THR A 730 -29.70 -6.66 1.61
N GLY A 731 -30.00 -7.34 2.71
CA GLY A 731 -29.81 -6.81 4.07
C GLY A 731 -31.05 -6.22 4.75
N ALA A 732 -30.89 -5.96 6.04
CA ALA A 732 -31.95 -5.48 6.93
C ALA A 732 -32.23 -3.98 6.71
N ARG A 733 -33.41 -3.50 7.14
CA ARG A 733 -33.75 -2.07 7.11
C ARG A 733 -33.41 -1.42 8.44
N LEU A 734 -32.91 -0.18 8.41
CA LEU A 734 -32.63 0.58 9.62
C LEU A 734 -33.91 1.28 10.12
N LEU A 735 -34.10 1.28 11.44
CA LEU A 735 -35.19 2.01 12.10
C LEU A 735 -34.66 3.33 12.68
N CYS A 736 -35.47 4.39 12.57
CA CYS A 736 -35.17 5.66 13.21
C CYS A 736 -35.21 5.50 14.74
N PRO A 737 -34.15 5.90 15.49
CA PRO A 737 -34.13 5.80 16.95
C PRO A 737 -35.22 6.62 17.64
N ALA A 738 -35.65 7.74 17.02
CA ALA A 738 -36.62 8.65 17.61
C ALA A 738 -38.08 8.29 17.29
N THR A 739 -38.37 7.83 16.07
CA THR A 739 -39.75 7.60 15.60
C THR A 739 -40.10 6.12 15.45
N GLY A 740 -39.11 5.22 15.42
CA GLY A 740 -39.30 3.80 15.09
C GLY A 740 -39.70 3.54 13.64
N ALA A 741 -39.74 4.58 12.78
CA ALA A 741 -40.06 4.44 11.37
C ALA A 741 -38.91 3.79 10.59
N VAL A 742 -39.25 3.07 9.52
CA VAL A 742 -38.29 2.48 8.60
C VAL A 742 -37.65 3.59 7.77
N LEU A 743 -36.34 3.74 7.85
CA LEU A 743 -35.59 4.73 7.08
C LEU A 743 -35.28 4.20 5.66
N THR A 744 -35.53 5.03 4.65
CA THR A 744 -35.13 4.77 3.26
C THR A 744 -33.74 5.34 2.98
N ARG A 745 -33.15 5.00 1.83
CA ARG A 745 -31.83 5.51 1.42
C ARG A 745 -31.81 7.06 1.39
N ASP A 746 -32.86 7.67 0.86
CA ASP A 746 -32.95 9.13 0.74
C ASP A 746 -33.17 9.83 2.08
N ASP A 747 -33.73 9.14 3.09
CA ASP A 747 -33.81 9.65 4.46
C ASP A 747 -32.46 9.60 5.21
N ILE A 748 -31.56 8.71 4.76
CA ILE A 748 -30.27 8.46 5.42
C ILE A 748 -29.15 9.28 4.79
N ILE A 749 -29.09 9.31 3.45
CA ILE A 749 -28.02 9.94 2.68
C ILE A 749 -28.65 10.96 1.73
N ALA A 750 -28.30 12.23 1.92
CA ALA A 750 -28.72 13.31 1.04
C ALA A 750 -28.12 13.16 -0.37
N SER A 751 -28.69 13.89 -1.33
CA SER A 751 -28.25 13.87 -2.73
C SER A 751 -26.84 14.44 -2.96
N ASP A 752 -26.27 15.14 -1.98
CA ASP A 752 -24.89 15.61 -1.92
C ASP A 752 -23.92 14.61 -1.27
N GLY A 753 -24.42 13.47 -0.78
CA GLY A 753 -23.65 12.44 -0.08
C GLY A 753 -23.49 12.67 1.42
N ALA A 754 -24.07 13.73 1.99
CA ALA A 754 -24.04 13.98 3.43
C ALA A 754 -25.03 13.07 4.18
N LEU A 755 -24.66 12.62 5.38
CA LEU A 755 -25.55 11.85 6.26
C LEU A 755 -26.61 12.77 6.89
N GLN A 756 -27.88 12.49 6.61
CA GLN A 756 -29.04 13.20 7.18
C GLN A 756 -29.61 12.53 8.43
N ALA A 757 -29.45 11.20 8.57
CA ALA A 757 -30.00 10.44 9.69
C ALA A 757 -29.29 10.78 11.02
N CYS A 758 -29.86 11.76 11.72
CA CYS A 758 -29.41 12.29 13.01
C CYS A 758 -29.35 11.18 14.08
N HIS A 759 -28.15 10.98 14.65
CA HIS A 759 -27.86 10.17 15.84
C HIS A 759 -27.90 8.63 15.72
N ALA A 760 -28.34 8.05 14.60
CA ALA A 760 -28.37 6.59 14.41
C ALA A 760 -27.08 5.99 13.80
N LEU A 761 -26.33 6.80 13.05
CA LEU A 761 -25.18 6.36 12.26
C LEU A 761 -24.02 7.36 12.43
N HIS A 762 -22.79 6.90 12.19
CA HIS A 762 -21.60 7.73 12.04
C HIS A 762 -20.71 7.17 10.92
N VAL A 763 -19.81 7.99 10.36
CA VAL A 763 -18.77 7.53 9.46
C VAL A 763 -17.52 7.25 10.28
N ASP A 764 -16.97 6.05 10.13
CA ASP A 764 -15.66 5.74 10.71
C ASP A 764 -14.57 6.48 9.92
N PRO A 765 -13.80 7.41 10.53
CA PRO A 765 -12.77 8.16 9.84
C PRO A 765 -11.62 7.29 9.32
N VAL A 766 -11.45 6.08 9.85
CA VAL A 766 -10.37 5.17 9.47
C VAL A 766 -10.75 4.28 8.28
N SER A 767 -11.88 3.59 8.35
CA SER A 767 -12.34 2.70 7.26
C SER A 767 -13.16 3.40 6.17
N GLY A 768 -13.71 4.58 6.45
CA GLY A 768 -14.65 5.28 5.56
C GLY A 768 -16.04 4.63 5.48
N LEU A 769 -16.32 3.61 6.31
CA LEU A 769 -17.59 2.91 6.33
C LEU A 769 -18.63 3.67 7.17
N ILE A 770 -19.91 3.53 6.81
CA ILE A 770 -21.04 4.06 7.58
C ILE A 770 -21.44 3.01 8.61
N LEU A 771 -21.23 3.31 9.90
CA LEU A 771 -21.46 2.41 11.02
C LEU A 771 -22.68 2.84 11.85
N PRO A 772 -23.45 1.88 12.39
CA PRO A 772 -24.54 2.14 13.32
C PRO A 772 -24.04 2.53 14.71
N ASN A 773 -24.70 3.51 15.33
CA ASN A 773 -24.44 3.91 16.71
C ASN A 773 -24.99 2.88 17.71
N PRO A 774 -24.43 2.80 18.93
CA PRO A 774 -24.95 1.93 19.99
C PRO A 774 -26.44 2.20 20.25
N GLY A 775 -27.25 1.13 20.28
CA GLY A 775 -28.70 1.24 20.49
C GLY A 775 -29.55 1.41 19.22
N ALA A 776 -28.93 1.46 18.03
CA ALA A 776 -29.65 1.38 16.77
C ALA A 776 -30.44 0.06 16.65
N GLN A 777 -31.61 0.12 16.00
CA GLN A 777 -32.50 -1.04 15.76
C GLN A 777 -32.60 -1.32 14.26
N MET A 778 -32.62 -2.59 13.87
CA MET A 778 -32.93 -3.02 12.51
C MET A 778 -34.24 -3.79 12.46
N LEU A 779 -34.89 -3.76 11.29
CA LEU A 779 -36.05 -4.55 10.95
C LEU A 779 -35.66 -5.62 9.93
N LEU A 780 -35.93 -6.88 10.29
CA LEU A 780 -35.74 -8.05 9.44
C LEU A 780 -36.92 -8.25 8.49
N SER A 781 -36.71 -9.05 7.44
CA SER A 781 -37.74 -9.43 6.45
C SER A 781 -38.98 -10.11 7.04
N ASN A 782 -38.83 -10.79 8.17
CA ASN A 782 -39.93 -11.45 8.90
C ASN A 782 -40.72 -10.51 9.82
N GLY A 783 -40.42 -9.20 9.82
CA GLY A 783 -41.10 -8.20 10.63
C GLY A 783 -40.59 -8.08 12.07
N HIS A 784 -39.59 -8.86 12.48
CA HIS A 784 -38.99 -8.74 13.80
C HIS A 784 -37.94 -7.61 13.86
N SER A 785 -38.01 -6.80 14.92
CA SER A 785 -37.00 -5.77 15.23
C SER A 785 -35.95 -6.30 16.21
N MET A 786 -34.68 -5.98 15.98
CA MET A 786 -33.58 -6.36 16.87
C MET A 786 -32.47 -5.29 16.88
N PRO A 787 -31.66 -5.21 17.96
CA PRO A 787 -30.55 -4.28 18.02
C PRO A 787 -29.51 -4.60 16.95
N VAL A 788 -28.85 -3.56 16.41
CA VAL A 788 -27.82 -3.71 15.38
C VAL A 788 -26.51 -4.23 16.02
N PRO A 789 -26.01 -5.39 15.56
CA PRO A 789 -24.72 -5.94 15.94
C PRO A 789 -23.55 -5.03 15.51
N PRO A 790 -22.42 -5.04 16.24
CA PRO A 790 -21.28 -4.14 15.96
C PRO A 790 -20.54 -4.46 14.65
N ASP A 791 -20.71 -5.66 14.09
CA ASP A 791 -20.09 -6.11 12.84
C ASP A 791 -20.88 -5.69 11.57
N PHE A 792 -21.94 -4.89 11.73
CA PHE A 792 -22.84 -4.48 10.64
C PHE A 792 -22.48 -3.09 10.12
N VAL A 793 -22.62 -2.94 8.81
CA VAL A 793 -22.35 -1.71 8.06
C VAL A 793 -23.59 -1.33 7.26
N LEU A 794 -23.74 -0.04 6.98
CA LEU A 794 -24.77 0.44 6.05
C LEU A 794 -24.21 0.48 4.62
N HIS A 795 -24.92 -0.15 3.69
CA HIS A 795 -24.63 -0.08 2.27
C HIS A 795 -25.05 1.30 1.72
N PRO A 796 -24.13 2.10 1.14
CA PRO A 796 -24.41 3.49 0.77
C PRO A 796 -25.40 3.62 -0.40
N GLN A 797 -25.41 2.67 -1.34
CA GLN A 797 -26.32 2.74 -2.48
C GLN A 797 -27.76 2.30 -2.17
N THR A 798 -27.93 1.19 -1.43
CA THR A 798 -29.23 0.58 -1.13
C THR A 798 -29.83 1.04 0.21
N GLY A 799 -29.03 1.64 1.10
CA GLY A 799 -29.45 2.01 2.46
C GLY A 799 -29.73 0.81 3.37
N ARG A 800 -29.22 -0.38 3.04
CA ARG A 800 -29.46 -1.62 3.80
C ARG A 800 -28.31 -1.96 4.74
N LEU A 801 -28.64 -2.60 5.86
CA LEU A 801 -27.67 -3.09 6.85
C LEU A 801 -27.23 -4.51 6.51
N LEU A 802 -25.92 -4.70 6.41
CA LEU A 802 -25.28 -5.97 6.06
C LEU A 802 -24.09 -6.25 6.99
N PRO A 803 -23.74 -7.52 7.26
CA PRO A 803 -22.48 -7.82 7.95
C PRO A 803 -21.30 -7.41 7.07
N ALA A 804 -20.28 -6.80 7.67
CA ALA A 804 -19.08 -6.36 6.96
C ALA A 804 -18.29 -7.56 6.39
N ALA A 805 -18.17 -8.63 7.17
CA ALA A 805 -17.53 -9.87 6.73
C ALA A 805 -18.30 -10.49 5.55
N GLY A 806 -17.59 -10.66 4.43
CA GLY A 806 -18.13 -11.32 3.24
C GLY A 806 -18.84 -10.40 2.23
N ASN A 807 -19.28 -9.21 2.64
CA ASN A 807 -19.96 -8.24 1.76
C ASN A 807 -19.10 -7.03 1.37
N ILE A 808 -17.89 -6.95 1.93
CA ILE A 808 -16.89 -5.92 1.64
C ILE A 808 -15.60 -6.60 1.14
N GLY A 809 -14.97 -5.99 0.14
CA GLY A 809 -13.63 -6.31 -0.32
C GLY A 809 -12.70 -5.10 -0.20
N PHE A 810 -11.40 -5.34 -0.17
CA PHE A 810 -10.37 -4.32 -0.18
C PHE A 810 -9.71 -4.27 -1.56
N ASP A 811 -9.66 -3.09 -2.15
CA ASP A 811 -8.93 -2.86 -3.39
C ASP A 811 -7.48 -2.48 -3.10
N PRO A 812 -6.49 -3.32 -3.48
CA PRO A 812 -5.09 -3.01 -3.25
C PRO A 812 -4.56 -1.83 -4.08
N HIS A 813 -5.26 -1.40 -5.14
CA HIS A 813 -4.83 -0.26 -5.98
C HIS A 813 -5.24 1.07 -5.38
N SER A 814 -6.52 1.22 -5.04
CA SER A 814 -7.04 2.43 -4.41
C SER A 814 -6.80 2.47 -2.90
N SER A 815 -6.45 1.33 -2.28
CA SER A 815 -6.38 1.18 -0.82
C SER A 815 -7.69 1.52 -0.11
N THR A 816 -8.83 1.24 -0.75
CA THR A 816 -10.17 1.51 -0.22
C THR A 816 -10.99 0.24 -0.05
N LEU A 817 -11.97 0.30 0.87
CA LEU A 817 -12.98 -0.74 1.02
C LEU A 817 -14.13 -0.52 0.03
N VAL A 818 -14.54 -1.60 -0.63
CA VAL A 818 -15.55 -1.61 -1.69
C VAL A 818 -16.62 -2.64 -1.34
N PHE A 819 -17.89 -2.25 -1.45
CA PHE A 819 -19.00 -3.20 -1.30
C PHE A 819 -19.04 -4.15 -2.48
N THR A 820 -19.16 -5.46 -2.21
CA THR A 820 -19.20 -6.50 -3.23
C THR A 820 -20.61 -7.04 -3.49
N THR A 821 -21.54 -6.79 -2.56
CA THR A 821 -22.97 -7.08 -2.71
C THR A 821 -23.69 -5.88 -3.28
N ASP A 822 -24.66 -6.08 -4.18
CA ASP A 822 -25.55 -5.03 -4.67
C ASP A 822 -24.84 -3.76 -5.18
N ALA A 823 -23.61 -3.92 -5.66
CA ALA A 823 -22.76 -2.84 -6.14
C ALA A 823 -23.19 -2.43 -7.55
N CYS A 824 -24.29 -1.69 -7.68
CA CYS A 824 -24.78 -1.15 -8.95
C CYS A 824 -25.05 0.36 -8.84
N LEU A 825 -24.62 1.10 -9.88
CA LEU A 825 -24.81 2.56 -10.14
C LEU A 825 -23.73 3.50 -9.58
N GLY A 826 -22.46 3.22 -9.86
CA GLY A 826 -21.33 4.15 -9.71
C GLY A 826 -20.20 3.81 -10.67
N ASN A 827 -19.24 4.73 -10.86
CA ASN A 827 -18.13 4.65 -11.83
C ASN A 827 -17.63 3.23 -12.04
N ALA A 828 -17.66 2.77 -13.29
CA ALA A 828 -17.14 1.47 -13.71
C ALA A 828 -15.63 1.44 -13.47
N GLY A 829 -15.21 1.09 -12.25
CA GLY A 829 -13.82 0.82 -11.94
C GLY A 829 -13.32 -0.27 -12.87
N LYS A 830 -12.17 -0.05 -13.50
CA LYS A 830 -11.46 -1.13 -14.20
C LYS A 830 -10.87 -2.05 -13.15
N TRP A 831 -11.62 -3.09 -12.79
CA TRP A 831 -11.19 -4.12 -11.84
C TRP A 831 -10.27 -5.13 -12.54
N GLU A 832 -9.06 -4.68 -12.89
CA GLU A 832 -8.04 -5.54 -13.51
C GLU A 832 -7.42 -6.54 -12.50
N VAL A 833 -7.58 -6.28 -11.21
CA VAL A 833 -7.05 -7.11 -10.12
C VAL A 833 -8.16 -7.49 -9.13
N PRO A 834 -8.22 -8.76 -8.68
CA PRO A 834 -9.21 -9.22 -7.71
C PRO A 834 -9.09 -8.50 -6.36
N LEU A 835 -10.25 -8.16 -5.80
CA LEU A 835 -10.36 -7.62 -4.45
C LEU A 835 -10.00 -8.68 -3.40
N LEU A 836 -9.38 -8.25 -2.30
CA LEU A 836 -9.14 -9.12 -1.15
C LEU A 836 -10.38 -9.12 -0.24
N PRO A 837 -10.93 -10.27 0.16
CA PRO A 837 -12.04 -10.33 1.13
C PRO A 837 -11.69 -9.58 2.42
N PHE A 838 -12.61 -8.75 2.92
CA PHE A 838 -12.42 -8.05 4.18
C PHE A 838 -12.95 -8.87 5.36
N VAL A 839 -12.11 -9.06 6.38
CA VAL A 839 -12.46 -9.68 7.66
C VAL A 839 -12.33 -8.62 8.76
N PRO A 840 -13.43 -8.28 9.47
CA PRO A 840 -13.41 -7.30 10.54
C PRO A 840 -12.37 -7.63 11.61
N TYR A 841 -11.72 -6.59 12.12
CA TYR A 841 -10.74 -6.74 13.18
C TYR A 841 -11.41 -7.23 14.48
N PRO A 842 -10.82 -8.20 15.20
CA PRO A 842 -11.40 -8.68 16.45
C PRO A 842 -11.37 -7.58 17.51
N THR A 843 -12.54 -7.09 17.91
CA THR A 843 -12.66 -6.20 19.07
C THR A 843 -12.86 -7.03 20.34
N PRO A 844 -12.02 -6.88 21.38
CA PRO A 844 -12.19 -7.61 22.64
C PRO A 844 -13.54 -7.26 23.28
N ARG A 845 -14.08 -8.19 24.07
CA ARG A 845 -15.31 -7.94 24.84
C ARG A 845 -15.03 -6.86 25.90
N PRO A 846 -16.05 -6.08 26.32
CA PRO A 846 -15.89 -5.11 27.40
C PRO A 846 -15.38 -5.81 28.67
N GLY A 847 -14.13 -5.54 29.08
CA GLY A 847 -13.51 -6.09 30.29
C GLY A 847 -12.34 -7.05 30.06
N GLU A 848 -12.06 -7.50 28.84
CA GLU A 848 -10.86 -8.29 28.51
C GLU A 848 -9.70 -7.37 28.10
N ARG A 849 -8.49 -7.61 28.64
CA ARG A 849 -7.28 -6.90 28.20
C ARG A 849 -6.93 -7.38 26.78
N PRO A 850 -6.69 -6.48 25.81
CA PRO A 850 -6.20 -6.88 24.51
C PRO A 850 -4.78 -7.43 24.66
N GLU A 851 -4.61 -8.75 24.60
CA GLU A 851 -3.31 -9.31 24.25
C GLU A 851 -2.97 -8.78 22.86
N GLY A 852 -1.79 -8.17 22.70
CA GLY A 852 -1.41 -7.48 21.48
C GLY A 852 -1.62 -8.38 20.25
N CYS A 853 -2.46 -7.92 19.32
CA CYS A 853 -2.77 -8.64 18.10
C CYS A 853 -1.48 -8.77 17.26
N GLY A 854 -0.81 -9.93 17.33
CA GLY A 854 0.47 -10.20 16.68
C GLY A 854 0.41 -10.36 15.16
N LEU A 855 -0.51 -9.65 14.49
CA LEU A 855 -0.61 -9.63 13.04
C LEU A 855 0.68 -9.04 12.44
N ARG A 856 1.25 -9.74 11.46
CA ARG A 856 2.44 -9.28 10.75
C ARG A 856 2.05 -8.70 9.40
N GLY A 857 2.65 -7.57 9.06
CA GLY A 857 2.59 -7.03 7.69
C GLY A 857 3.31 -7.95 6.70
N LEU A 858 3.16 -7.66 5.41
CA LEU A 858 3.85 -8.39 4.35
C LEU A 858 5.37 -8.21 4.45
N ARG A 859 6.09 -9.28 4.08
CA ARG A 859 7.53 -9.22 3.84
C ARG A 859 7.78 -8.49 2.50
N PRO A 860 9.00 -8.03 2.24
CA PRO A 860 9.25 -7.02 1.24
C PRO A 860 9.38 -7.68 -0.13
N GLY A 861 8.81 -7.06 -1.16
CA GLY A 861 8.66 -7.68 -2.48
C GLY A 861 7.42 -8.59 -2.59
N GLN A 862 6.69 -8.82 -1.51
CA GLN A 862 5.37 -9.45 -1.57
C GLN A 862 4.33 -8.37 -1.88
N ARG A 863 3.54 -8.59 -2.93
CA ARG A 863 2.42 -7.72 -3.28
C ARG A 863 1.19 -8.15 -2.48
N LEU A 864 0.42 -7.19 -1.98
CA LEU A 864 -0.89 -7.45 -1.39
C LEU A 864 -1.87 -7.81 -2.51
N ALA A 865 -1.93 -9.09 -2.82
CA ALA A 865 -2.77 -9.65 -3.87
C ALA A 865 -3.37 -10.96 -3.38
N LEU A 866 -4.61 -11.24 -3.77
CA LEU A 866 -5.27 -12.49 -3.45
C LEU A 866 -4.46 -13.67 -4.01
N GLY A 867 -4.14 -14.65 -3.17
CA GLY A 867 -3.26 -15.78 -3.51
C GLY A 867 -1.76 -15.45 -3.50
N GLY A 868 -1.36 -14.21 -3.24
CA GLY A 868 0.04 -13.81 -3.07
C GLY A 868 0.68 -14.47 -1.84
N PRO A 869 2.01 -14.62 -1.79
CA PRO A 869 2.68 -15.28 -0.67
C PRO A 869 2.78 -14.37 0.56
N MET A 870 2.53 -14.92 1.75
CA MET A 870 2.81 -14.33 3.06
C MET A 870 3.35 -15.39 4.02
N CYS A 871 3.92 -15.02 5.15
CA CYS A 871 4.34 -15.99 6.16
C CYS A 871 3.29 -16.10 7.25
N ASP A 872 2.90 -17.34 7.57
CA ASP A 872 2.06 -17.65 8.71
C ASP A 872 2.70 -17.14 10.02
N ARG A 873 1.87 -16.60 10.91
CA ARG A 873 2.30 -15.92 12.14
C ARG A 873 3.07 -16.85 13.07
N ASP A 874 2.54 -18.06 13.26
CA ASP A 874 2.96 -18.97 14.32
C ASP A 874 4.01 -19.96 13.82
N THR A 875 3.89 -20.41 12.56
CA THR A 875 4.80 -21.42 11.98
C THR A 875 5.87 -20.84 11.06
N GLY A 876 5.70 -19.60 10.56
CA GLY A 876 6.62 -18.98 9.59
C GLY A 876 6.56 -19.59 8.18
N VAL A 877 5.68 -20.57 7.96
CA VAL A 877 5.47 -21.24 6.65
C VAL A 877 4.92 -20.25 5.64
N LEU A 878 5.34 -20.37 4.38
CA LEU A 878 4.80 -19.56 3.29
C LEU A 878 3.38 -20.03 2.94
N VAL A 879 2.41 -19.15 3.07
CA VAL A 879 0.97 -19.40 2.85
C VAL A 879 0.38 -18.33 1.92
N PRO A 880 -0.70 -18.63 1.18
CA PRO A 880 -1.36 -17.63 0.34
C PRO A 880 -2.13 -16.61 1.19
N ILE A 881 -2.17 -15.36 0.72
CA ILE A 881 -3.04 -14.30 1.25
C ILE A 881 -4.47 -14.61 0.79
N LEU A 882 -5.38 -14.77 1.74
CA LEU A 882 -6.78 -15.13 1.47
C LEU A 882 -7.77 -14.02 1.82
N ALA A 883 -7.40 -13.10 2.71
CA ALA A 883 -8.22 -11.96 3.12
C ALA A 883 -7.34 -10.85 3.68
N VAL A 884 -7.95 -9.73 4.07
CA VAL A 884 -7.30 -8.64 4.81
C VAL A 884 -8.14 -8.19 5.99
N THR A 885 -7.48 -7.62 6.99
CA THR A 885 -8.12 -6.90 8.08
C THR A 885 -7.52 -5.50 8.22
N LEU A 886 -8.29 -4.56 8.76
CA LEU A 886 -7.89 -3.17 8.98
C LEU A 886 -7.90 -2.89 10.48
N HIS A 887 -6.81 -2.35 10.99
CA HIS A 887 -6.75 -1.97 12.39
C HIS A 887 -7.64 -0.75 12.66
N PRO A 888 -8.57 -0.83 13.64
CA PRO A 888 -9.63 0.17 13.82
C PRO A 888 -9.13 1.56 14.21
N GLN A 889 -7.94 1.66 14.82
CA GLN A 889 -7.37 2.94 15.27
C GLN A 889 -6.28 3.51 14.36
N THR A 890 -5.59 2.65 13.61
CA THR A 890 -4.38 3.05 12.85
C THR A 890 -4.58 3.00 11.35
N GLY A 891 -5.65 2.34 10.87
CA GLY A 891 -5.90 2.15 9.44
C GLY A 891 -4.90 1.23 8.74
N LEU A 892 -4.02 0.57 9.48
CA LEU A 892 -3.05 -0.37 8.92
C LEU A 892 -3.76 -1.62 8.39
N VAL A 893 -3.45 -1.98 7.15
CA VAL A 893 -3.96 -3.17 6.47
C VAL A 893 -3.04 -4.36 6.77
N TYR A 894 -3.62 -5.44 7.29
CA TYR A 894 -2.91 -6.69 7.56
C TYR A 894 -3.41 -7.80 6.64
N PRO A 895 -2.52 -8.50 5.92
CA PRO A 895 -2.90 -9.69 5.15
C PRO A 895 -3.27 -10.83 6.09
N LEU A 896 -4.23 -11.66 5.67
CA LEU A 896 -4.67 -12.84 6.40
C LEU A 896 -4.39 -14.10 5.58
N GLY A 897 -3.68 -15.02 6.20
CA GLY A 897 -3.32 -16.32 5.66
C GLY A 897 -2.70 -17.13 6.79
N GLY A 898 -2.87 -18.44 6.74
CA GLY A 898 -2.36 -19.31 7.78
C GLY A 898 -2.29 -20.77 7.39
N VAL A 899 -1.87 -21.59 8.33
CA VAL A 899 -1.84 -23.05 8.20
C VAL A 899 -2.96 -23.70 8.99
N HIS A 900 -3.43 -24.85 8.54
CA HIS A 900 -4.36 -25.69 9.29
C HIS A 900 -3.92 -27.16 9.25
N LEU A 901 -4.42 -27.95 10.19
CA LEU A 901 -4.20 -29.40 10.18
C LEU A 901 -5.05 -30.04 9.07
N CYS A 902 -4.40 -30.72 8.14
CA CYS A 902 -5.07 -31.48 7.10
C CYS A 902 -5.77 -32.71 7.70
N PRO A 903 -7.08 -32.92 7.48
CA PRO A 903 -7.76 -34.10 8.02
C PRO A 903 -7.29 -35.43 7.43
N ILE A 904 -6.74 -35.39 6.21
CA ILE A 904 -6.27 -36.58 5.51
C ILE A 904 -4.89 -36.99 6.01
N THR A 905 -3.92 -36.06 5.99
CA THR A 905 -2.52 -36.34 6.33
C THR A 905 -2.19 -36.17 7.81
N ARG A 906 -3.02 -35.42 8.57
CA ARG A 906 -2.75 -34.93 9.93
C ARG A 906 -1.49 -34.07 10.04
N LEU A 907 -1.05 -33.49 8.93
CA LEU A 907 0.08 -32.57 8.88
C LEU A 907 -0.42 -31.13 8.69
N PRO A 908 0.33 -30.12 9.20
CA PRO A 908 0.03 -28.73 8.93
C PRO A 908 0.21 -28.44 7.43
N GLN A 909 -0.79 -27.82 6.80
CA GLN A 909 -0.77 -27.39 5.41
C GLN A 909 -1.29 -25.95 5.30
N PRO A 910 -0.89 -25.19 4.27
CA PRO A 910 -1.47 -23.87 4.00
C PRO A 910 -2.98 -23.96 3.80
N ILE A 911 -3.72 -23.00 4.36
CA ILE A 911 -5.15 -22.86 4.05
C ILE A 911 -5.29 -22.51 2.57
N GLN A 912 -6.15 -23.23 1.86
CA GLN A 912 -6.46 -22.99 0.45
C GLN A 912 -7.95 -23.17 0.23
N VAL A 913 -8.57 -22.25 -0.52
CA VAL A 913 -9.96 -22.38 -0.94
C VAL A 913 -10.12 -23.63 -1.82
N GLY A 914 -11.12 -24.45 -1.53
CA GLY A 914 -11.31 -25.78 -2.13
C GLY A 914 -10.52 -26.91 -1.44
N GLY A 915 -9.68 -26.60 -0.44
CA GLY A 915 -8.98 -27.60 0.37
C GLY A 915 -9.92 -28.33 1.34
N PRO A 916 -9.53 -29.52 1.86
CA PRO A 916 -10.33 -30.26 2.83
C PRO A 916 -10.15 -29.74 4.25
N MET A 917 -11.24 -29.58 4.99
CA MET A 917 -11.23 -29.36 6.44
C MET A 917 -12.31 -30.22 7.13
N LEU A 918 -12.26 -30.28 8.46
CA LEU A 918 -13.38 -30.82 9.25
C LEU A 918 -14.22 -29.67 9.74
N ASP A 919 -15.54 -29.76 9.58
CA ASP A 919 -16.45 -28.85 10.26
C ASP A 919 -16.30 -29.06 11.78
N PRO A 920 -15.93 -28.01 12.55
CA PRO A 920 -15.68 -28.14 13.98
C PRO A 920 -16.88 -28.64 14.79
N ARG A 921 -18.10 -28.54 14.25
CA ARG A 921 -19.33 -28.97 14.94
C ARG A 921 -19.76 -30.38 14.58
N THR A 922 -19.74 -30.71 13.29
CA THR A 922 -20.22 -32.01 12.81
C THR A 922 -19.11 -33.05 12.71
N GLY A 923 -17.84 -32.63 12.69
CA GLY A 923 -16.70 -33.50 12.41
C GLY A 923 -16.67 -34.05 10.97
N SER A 924 -17.55 -33.55 10.10
CA SER A 924 -17.65 -34.00 8.72
C SER A 924 -16.62 -33.32 7.82
N LEU A 925 -16.17 -34.03 6.78
CA LEU A 925 -15.26 -33.49 5.78
C LEU A 925 -16.00 -32.47 4.90
N VAL A 926 -15.47 -31.26 4.80
CA VAL A 926 -16.04 -30.15 4.01
C VAL A 926 -14.95 -29.41 3.22
N LEU A 927 -15.35 -28.63 2.21
CA LEU A 927 -14.45 -27.76 1.46
C LEU A 927 -14.30 -26.40 2.14
N ILE A 928 -13.07 -25.89 2.18
CA ILE A 928 -12.73 -24.54 2.64
C ILE A 928 -13.26 -23.53 1.61
N THR A 929 -14.05 -22.56 2.05
CA THR A 929 -14.59 -21.47 1.23
C THR A 929 -13.99 -20.11 1.55
N GLY A 930 -13.34 -19.96 2.71
CA GLY A 930 -12.73 -18.69 3.12
C GLY A 930 -11.95 -18.80 4.43
N VAL A 931 -11.68 -17.65 5.04
CA VAL A 931 -11.00 -17.53 6.32
C VAL A 931 -11.72 -16.59 7.26
N THR A 932 -11.55 -16.81 8.56
CA THR A 932 -12.00 -15.92 9.63
C THR A 932 -10.88 -15.71 10.63
N MET A 933 -11.01 -14.71 11.48
CA MET A 933 -10.14 -14.54 12.64
C MET A 933 -10.85 -14.94 13.92
N GLU A 934 -10.13 -15.61 14.81
CA GLU A 934 -10.59 -15.88 16.17
C GLU A 934 -10.46 -14.64 17.06
N THR A 935 -11.49 -14.35 17.86
CA THR A 935 -11.59 -13.08 18.61
C THR A 935 -10.60 -12.94 19.77
N SER A 936 -10.16 -14.05 20.37
CA SER A 936 -9.26 -14.07 21.51
C SER A 936 -7.78 -14.13 21.11
N THR A 937 -7.45 -14.96 20.12
CA THR A 937 -6.06 -15.26 19.73
C THR A 937 -5.61 -14.49 18.48
N ALA A 938 -6.55 -13.87 17.75
CA ALA A 938 -6.35 -13.34 16.40
C ALA A 938 -5.79 -14.38 15.40
N ALA A 939 -5.95 -15.67 15.67
CA ALA A 939 -5.52 -16.74 14.77
C ALA A 939 -6.45 -16.83 13.55
N VAL A 940 -5.86 -17.06 12.38
CA VAL A 940 -6.61 -17.24 11.12
C VAL A 940 -7.10 -18.69 11.04
N GLN A 941 -8.41 -18.88 10.94
CA GLN A 941 -9.04 -20.20 10.86
C GLN A 941 -9.75 -20.38 9.51
N PRO A 942 -9.69 -21.59 8.90
CA PRO A 942 -10.44 -21.87 7.69
C PRO A 942 -11.95 -21.93 7.99
N VAL A 943 -12.74 -21.44 7.03
CA VAL A 943 -14.20 -21.51 7.05
C VAL A 943 -14.64 -22.35 5.86
N GLY A 944 -15.58 -23.27 6.07
CA GLY A 944 -16.01 -24.22 5.04
C GLY A 944 -17.32 -24.92 5.39
N GLY A 945 -17.86 -25.68 4.44
CA GLY A 945 -19.17 -26.34 4.58
C GLY A 945 -20.29 -25.72 3.74
N LEU A 946 -19.94 -24.93 2.74
CA LEU A 946 -20.86 -24.36 1.75
C LEU A 946 -20.36 -24.69 0.34
N LEU A 947 -21.27 -24.81 -0.62
CA LEU A 947 -20.94 -24.88 -2.03
C LEU A 947 -21.10 -23.50 -2.66
N LEU A 948 -20.05 -22.99 -3.29
CA LEU A 948 -20.08 -21.67 -3.94
C LEU A 948 -21.00 -21.71 -5.16
N GLY A 949 -21.82 -20.68 -5.34
CA GLY A 949 -22.80 -20.56 -6.44
C GLY A 949 -24.15 -21.24 -6.18
N GLU A 950 -24.31 -22.00 -5.10
CA GLU A 950 -25.64 -22.49 -4.71
C GLU A 950 -26.57 -21.33 -4.34
N SER A 951 -27.86 -21.51 -4.58
CA SER A 951 -28.89 -20.52 -4.22
C SER A 951 -29.31 -20.70 -2.76
N PHE A 952 -29.37 -19.60 -2.00
CA PHE A 952 -29.93 -19.59 -0.65
C PHE A 952 -30.79 -18.34 -0.43
N ILE A 953 -31.65 -18.38 0.58
CA ILE A 953 -32.45 -17.23 0.99
C ILE A 953 -31.65 -16.45 2.03
N GLU A 954 -31.28 -15.21 1.71
CA GLU A 954 -30.59 -14.31 2.62
C GLU A 954 -31.53 -13.93 3.77
N PRO A 955 -31.18 -14.26 5.03
CA PRO A 955 -32.12 -14.19 6.15
C PRO A 955 -32.56 -12.77 6.52
N LEU A 956 -31.72 -11.74 6.28
CA LEU A 956 -32.04 -10.35 6.65
C LEU A 956 -33.11 -9.76 5.71
N SER A 957 -33.00 -10.02 4.42
CA SER A 957 -33.87 -9.47 3.37
C SER A 957 -34.94 -10.43 2.86
N GLY A 958 -34.82 -11.73 3.12
CA GLY A 958 -35.72 -12.76 2.60
C GLY A 958 -35.57 -13.00 1.10
N ARG A 959 -34.45 -12.57 0.52
CA ARG A 959 -34.20 -12.60 -0.93
C ARG A 959 -33.40 -13.82 -1.34
N LEU A 960 -33.70 -14.36 -2.52
CA LEU A 960 -32.89 -15.40 -3.14
C LEU A 960 -31.59 -14.79 -3.66
N VAL A 961 -30.46 -15.37 -3.27
CA VAL A 961 -29.10 -14.93 -3.64
C VAL A 961 -28.19 -16.15 -3.84
N ARG A 962 -27.01 -15.92 -4.40
CA ARG A 962 -25.97 -16.94 -4.60
C ARG A 962 -24.98 -16.94 -3.44
N VAL A 963 -24.48 -18.11 -3.05
CA VAL A 963 -23.40 -18.22 -2.06
C VAL A 963 -22.10 -17.73 -2.68
N GLY A 964 -21.63 -16.56 -2.25
CA GLY A 964 -20.31 -16.01 -2.59
C GLY A 964 -19.20 -16.46 -1.64
N GLY A 965 -19.56 -16.87 -0.41
CA GLY A 965 -18.64 -17.40 0.58
C GLY A 965 -19.31 -17.70 1.92
N GLY A 966 -18.49 -17.98 2.93
CA GLY A 966 -18.95 -18.23 4.29
C GLY A 966 -18.14 -17.43 5.32
N SER A 967 -18.83 -17.00 6.38
CA SER A 967 -18.21 -16.36 7.54
C SER A 967 -18.63 -17.07 8.83
N MET A 968 -17.86 -16.88 9.90
CA MET A 968 -18.21 -17.39 11.23
C MET A 968 -18.80 -16.26 12.07
N ARG A 969 -20.00 -16.49 12.61
CA ARG A 969 -20.70 -15.53 13.45
C ARG A 969 -21.30 -16.22 14.67
N GLY A 970 -20.87 -15.82 15.87
CA GLY A 970 -21.28 -16.50 17.11
C GLY A 970 -20.95 -18.00 17.12
N GLY A 971 -19.84 -18.41 16.50
CA GLY A 971 -19.45 -19.83 16.37
C GLY A 971 -20.28 -20.63 15.34
N LYS A 972 -21.12 -19.96 14.55
CA LYS A 972 -21.93 -20.59 13.48
C LYS A 972 -21.48 -20.13 12.10
N LEU A 973 -21.35 -21.08 11.19
CA LEU A 973 -21.19 -20.82 9.76
C LEU A 973 -22.43 -20.13 9.21
N VAL A 974 -22.23 -18.97 8.57
CA VAL A 974 -23.28 -18.18 7.91
C VAL A 974 -22.86 -17.93 6.46
N PRO A 975 -23.67 -18.34 5.46
CA PRO A 975 -23.42 -18.00 4.06
C PRO A 975 -23.63 -16.50 3.82
N HIS A 976 -22.83 -15.92 2.93
CA HIS A 976 -23.01 -14.54 2.46
C HIS A 976 -23.00 -14.49 0.93
N ALA A 977 -23.64 -13.45 0.39
CA ALA A 977 -23.76 -13.26 -1.05
C ALA A 977 -22.59 -12.49 -1.67
N GLY A 978 -21.82 -11.74 -0.88
CA GLY A 978 -20.74 -10.94 -1.44
C GLY A 978 -19.53 -11.75 -1.90
N GLY A 979 -18.76 -11.15 -2.81
CA GLY A 979 -17.54 -11.70 -3.37
C GLY A 979 -17.11 -10.95 -4.63
N PHE A 980 -15.87 -11.13 -5.07
CA PHE A 980 -15.36 -10.45 -6.26
C PHE A 980 -16.13 -10.84 -7.53
N GLN A 981 -16.49 -12.12 -7.67
CA GLN A 981 -17.28 -12.61 -8.80
C GLN A 981 -18.66 -11.94 -8.89
N VAL A 982 -19.34 -11.79 -7.73
CA VAL A 982 -20.66 -11.14 -7.64
C VAL A 982 -20.57 -9.64 -7.98
N LEU A 983 -19.48 -8.97 -7.59
CA LEU A 983 -19.22 -7.60 -8.01
C LEU A 983 -19.10 -7.48 -9.54
N LEU A 984 -18.37 -8.39 -10.19
CA LEU A 984 -18.22 -8.38 -11.65
C LEU A 984 -19.55 -8.63 -12.36
N GLU A 985 -20.35 -9.57 -11.86
CA GLU A 985 -21.68 -9.88 -12.38
C GLU A 985 -22.64 -8.70 -12.23
N ALA A 986 -22.66 -8.05 -11.06
CA ALA A 986 -23.45 -6.85 -10.80
C ALA A 986 -23.06 -5.69 -11.72
N GLN A 987 -21.75 -5.51 -12.00
CA GLN A 987 -21.26 -4.49 -12.93
C GLN A 987 -21.65 -4.80 -14.39
N ALA A 988 -21.56 -6.07 -14.80
CA ALA A 988 -21.98 -6.50 -16.14
C ALA A 988 -23.49 -6.31 -16.36
N LEU A 989 -24.30 -6.68 -15.38
CA LEU A 989 -25.76 -6.47 -15.40
C LEU A 989 -26.11 -4.99 -15.35
N GLY A 990 -25.43 -4.19 -14.53
CA GLY A 990 -25.60 -2.74 -14.48
C GLY A 990 -25.23 -2.04 -15.79
N ALA A 991 -24.21 -2.52 -16.50
CA ALA A 991 -23.90 -2.04 -17.86
C ALA A 991 -24.98 -2.44 -18.87
N GLY A 992 -25.55 -3.64 -18.74
CA GLY A 992 -26.71 -4.08 -19.51
C GLY A 992 -27.93 -3.19 -19.29
N ALA A 993 -28.27 -2.88 -18.04
CA ALA A 993 -29.37 -2.00 -17.68
C ALA A 993 -29.21 -0.58 -18.27
N ARG A 994 -28.01 0.02 -18.17
CA ARG A 994 -27.73 1.33 -18.80
C ARG A 994 -27.88 1.29 -20.31
N ALA A 995 -27.48 0.20 -20.97
CA ALA A 995 -27.64 0.06 -22.40
C ALA A 995 -29.13 -0.02 -22.79
N VAL A 996 -29.96 -0.69 -21.97
CA VAL A 996 -31.42 -0.74 -22.14
C VAL A 996 -32.05 0.64 -21.94
N GLU A 997 -31.70 1.36 -20.87
CA GLU A 997 -32.18 2.72 -20.61
C GLU A 997 -31.88 3.67 -21.78
N LEU A 998 -30.69 3.57 -22.38
CA LEU A 998 -30.32 4.35 -23.56
C LEU A 998 -31.18 4.01 -24.78
N LEU A 999 -31.47 2.73 -25.01
CA LEU A 999 -32.35 2.29 -26.11
C LEU A 999 -33.79 2.75 -25.90
N GLN A 1000 -34.31 2.67 -24.67
CA GLN A 1000 -35.64 3.17 -24.30
C GLN A 1000 -35.73 4.69 -24.40
N GLY A 1001 -34.66 5.43 -24.10
CA GLY A 1001 -34.59 6.87 -24.30
C GLY A 1001 -34.81 7.29 -25.76
N VAL A 1002 -34.35 6.48 -26.71
CA VAL A 1002 -34.62 6.70 -28.15
C VAL A 1002 -36.10 6.48 -28.49
N CYS A 1003 -36.78 5.59 -27.76
CA CYS A 1003 -38.21 5.32 -27.90
C CYS A 1003 -39.11 6.42 -27.31
N GLY A 1004 -38.69 7.06 -26.21
CA GLY A 1004 -39.47 8.08 -25.49
C GLY A 1004 -39.53 9.47 -26.15
N GLY A 1005 -38.84 9.69 -27.27
CA GLY A 1005 -38.74 11.00 -27.94
C GLY A 1005 -40.03 11.53 -28.59
N ARG A 1006 -41.19 10.87 -28.42
CA ARG A 1006 -42.48 11.34 -28.98
C ARG A 1006 -43.68 10.90 -28.15
N GLY A 1007 -43.94 11.63 -27.06
CA GLY A 1007 -45.23 11.67 -26.39
C GLY A 1007 -45.19 11.38 -24.90
N ASP A 1008 -44.84 12.36 -24.07
CA ASP A 1008 -45.81 13.04 -23.20
C ASP A 1008 -45.08 14.11 -22.37
N GLY A 1009 -45.73 15.26 -22.21
CA GLY A 1009 -45.23 16.34 -21.37
C GLY A 1009 -45.28 15.97 -19.90
N GLY A 1010 -44.11 15.90 -19.25
CA GLY A 1010 -44.04 15.64 -17.82
C GLY A 1010 -42.62 15.44 -17.29
N GLY A 1011 -41.85 16.54 -17.27
CA GLY A 1011 -40.69 16.77 -16.39
C GLY A 1011 -39.72 15.62 -16.07
N CYS A 1012 -38.60 15.56 -16.80
CA CYS A 1012 -37.32 15.12 -16.26
C CYS A 1012 -36.19 15.91 -16.92
N SER A 1013 -35.98 17.12 -16.41
CA SER A 1013 -34.79 17.92 -16.67
C SER A 1013 -33.71 17.54 -15.67
N GLY A 1014 -32.57 17.05 -16.16
CA GLY A 1014 -31.29 17.21 -15.48
C GLY A 1014 -30.58 15.92 -15.08
N ARG A 1015 -29.71 15.42 -15.95
CA ARG A 1015 -28.27 15.14 -15.70
C ARG A 1015 -27.73 14.21 -16.79
N TRP A 1016 -27.30 14.81 -17.89
CA TRP A 1016 -26.35 14.22 -18.83
C TRP A 1016 -25.16 15.16 -18.94
N ALA A 1017 -24.14 14.92 -18.12
CA ALA A 1017 -22.76 15.39 -18.27
C ALA A 1017 -21.90 14.75 -17.17
N ALA A 1018 -21.36 13.56 -17.43
CA ALA A 1018 -20.10 13.01 -16.89
C ALA A 1018 -19.81 11.68 -17.59
#